data_AF-A0A1H3JLD4-F1
#
_entry.id   AF-A0A1H3JLD4-F1
#
_cell.length_a   1.000
_cell.length_b   1.000
_cell.length_c   1.000
_cell.angle_alpha   90.00
_cell.angle_beta   90.00
_cell.angle_gamma   90.00
#
_symmetry.space_group_name_H-M   'P 1'
#
loop_
_entity.id
_entity.type
_entity.pdbx_description
1 polymer ?
#
loop_
_entity_poly.entity_id
_entity_poly.type
_entity_poly.pdbx_seq_one_letter_code
_entity_poly.pdbx_strand_id
1 'polypeptide(L)'
;MIDQRSGRNRRYVNHDEEMARWAAELDGLTGIQLVVIEGQAGVGKSATATEFTYRVGDRYPDGCLVGDLSGALGQDGAESEVLYGFLLGLDVPTGEIPDRLDARRVLFQKLTRGRRLAMILDGATSASQVRTLLPGEGDSLVVVTEGRSLSALVTDHDPISAKLSPLTAEAATDLLARLAGAERVEAEPDAVAEVVRLCWYLPIALCVVGAMMRRNRSRTFATMVERLRDERRRLDTLSGGELSVRAVFTAAHRQLGEAAQTVYRAFGLRPRTSAISVAALAAVLRLPEYEIVEAMDELLEAHLVEPISERRFRVREAVQLHAEDLDTRSEQDRDAEVGRLLDFYHQRSVDADHRLAPGRPWRRKFFPELRPRSTFDDEAQAREWLRDERLNLRAAIEFLAEVGEADRVAQWCVLLWPFYEKEKQYVDDLFAVHRLGLKACRSSEVGVRSLLHTQLAFGHYWLRDLDEAVDAFRTGLELAKEARDEELEATAAEGLGLAELARGNVEQAGLLLARNLEIASGIAEERRLALARFHLAKAESPETALDLLRLAASTFRERNEVENVAKVDLWTGKKLLDKGDTEAARPALERALVVMSERGRHFDEAEIQDALGDLAAKVGEPQAALACYEATLSCYERLGFATLAERIGAKISALPR
;
A
#
# COMPACT_ATOMS: atom_id res chain seq x y z
N MET A 1 -10.33 23.62 3.86
CA MET A 1 -10.16 23.44 2.41
C MET A 1 -9.06 22.42 2.24
N ILE A 2 -9.34 21.32 1.56
CA ILE A 2 -8.40 20.22 1.41
C ILE A 2 -7.35 20.65 0.38
N ASP A 3 -6.07 20.58 0.72
CA ASP A 3 -5.01 20.84 -0.25
C ASP A 3 -3.85 19.88 -0.03
N GLN A 4 -3.84 18.80 -0.82
CA GLN A 4 -2.78 17.79 -0.82
C GLN A 4 -1.66 18.11 -1.81
N ARG A 5 -1.72 19.25 -2.52
CA ARG A 5 -0.64 19.64 -3.43
C ARG A 5 0.60 19.97 -2.61
N SER A 6 1.76 19.59 -3.13
CA SER A 6 2.99 20.22 -2.69
C SER A 6 2.88 21.74 -2.95
N GLY A 7 3.38 22.57 -2.03
CA GLY A 7 3.23 24.03 -2.10
C GLY A 7 3.62 24.58 -3.47
N ARG A 8 2.93 25.64 -3.92
CA ARG A 8 3.08 26.18 -5.29
C ARG A 8 4.55 26.34 -5.70
N ASN A 9 4.92 25.72 -6.82
CA ASN A 9 6.29 25.75 -7.31
C ASN A 9 6.62 27.16 -7.83
N ARG A 10 7.24 27.98 -6.96
CA ARG A 10 7.68 29.36 -7.29
C ARG A 10 8.66 29.43 -8.47
N ARG A 11 9.21 28.30 -8.91
CA ARG A 11 10.12 28.19 -10.06
C ARG A 11 9.46 27.61 -11.31
N TYR A 12 8.13 27.47 -11.31
CA TYR A 12 7.41 27.10 -12.52
C TYR A 12 7.40 28.27 -13.52
N VAL A 13 7.65 27.99 -14.80
CA VAL A 13 7.99 29.00 -15.81
C VAL A 13 7.40 28.74 -17.20
N ASN A 14 6.43 27.82 -17.36
CA ASN A 14 6.03 27.43 -18.72
C ASN A 14 4.56 27.02 -18.91
N HIS A 15 4.19 26.78 -20.16
CA HIS A 15 2.89 26.22 -20.61
C HIS A 15 1.68 27.07 -20.24
N ASP A 16 1.87 28.39 -20.12
CA ASP A 16 0.81 29.32 -19.76
C ASP A 16 -0.31 29.34 -20.79
N GLU A 17 0.05 29.31 -22.08
CA GLU A 17 -0.90 29.28 -23.19
C GLU A 17 -1.64 27.95 -23.27
N GLU A 18 -0.93 26.82 -23.12
CA GLU A 18 -1.55 25.50 -23.11
C GLU A 18 -2.51 25.33 -21.93
N MET A 19 -2.10 25.73 -20.72
CA MET A 19 -2.98 25.70 -19.55
C MET A 19 -4.17 26.66 -19.69
N ALA A 20 -3.98 27.85 -20.28
CA ALA A 20 -5.08 28.77 -20.55
C ALA A 20 -6.07 28.17 -21.56
N ARG A 21 -5.57 27.49 -22.59
CA ARG A 21 -6.39 26.76 -23.55
C ARG A 21 -7.17 25.63 -22.89
N TRP A 22 -6.53 24.80 -22.06
CA TRP A 22 -7.24 23.74 -21.32
C TRP A 22 -8.27 24.34 -20.37
N ALA A 23 -7.96 25.43 -19.68
CA ALA A 23 -8.92 26.12 -18.81
C ALA A 23 -10.13 26.68 -19.59
N ALA A 24 -9.92 27.18 -20.81
CA ALA A 24 -10.99 27.63 -21.68
C ALA A 24 -11.83 26.46 -22.25
N GLU A 25 -11.20 25.32 -22.57
CA GLU A 25 -11.92 24.10 -22.99
C GLU A 25 -12.78 23.53 -21.85
N LEU A 26 -12.39 23.74 -20.59
CA LEU A 26 -13.18 23.40 -19.41
C LEU A 26 -14.36 24.37 -19.15
N ASP A 27 -14.39 25.56 -19.79
CA ASP A 27 -15.43 26.55 -19.51
C ASP A 27 -16.80 26.10 -20.04
N GLY A 28 -17.78 26.01 -19.13
CA GLY A 28 -19.16 25.64 -19.47
C GLY A 28 -19.43 24.14 -19.56
N LEU A 29 -18.41 23.30 -19.32
CA LEU A 29 -18.59 21.86 -19.17
C LEU A 29 -19.10 21.51 -17.75
N THR A 30 -19.94 20.50 -17.66
CA THR A 30 -20.52 19.99 -16.40
C THR A 30 -20.18 18.52 -16.21
N GLY A 31 -20.10 18.06 -14.98
CA GLY A 31 -19.68 16.70 -14.63
C GLY A 31 -18.17 16.56 -14.50
N ILE A 32 -17.70 15.31 -14.41
CA ILE A 32 -16.30 14.99 -14.20
C ILE A 32 -15.51 15.30 -15.48
N GLN A 33 -14.62 16.28 -15.41
CA GLN A 33 -13.74 16.67 -16.49
C GLN A 33 -12.41 15.93 -16.37
N LEU A 34 -11.98 15.27 -17.44
CA LEU A 34 -10.75 14.49 -17.46
C LEU A 34 -9.73 15.16 -18.39
N VAL A 35 -8.55 15.51 -17.85
CA VAL A 35 -7.43 16.05 -18.63
C VAL A 35 -6.27 15.07 -18.53
N VAL A 36 -5.81 14.55 -19.67
CA VAL A 36 -4.69 13.61 -19.74
C VAL A 36 -3.46 14.33 -20.26
N ILE A 37 -2.48 14.58 -19.39
CA ILE A 37 -1.21 15.20 -19.75
C ILE A 37 -0.26 14.13 -20.26
N GLU A 38 0.00 14.15 -21.56
CA GLU A 38 0.87 13.22 -22.27
C GLU A 38 2.24 13.86 -22.51
N GLY A 39 3.32 13.08 -22.49
CA GLY A 39 4.64 13.59 -22.84
C GLY A 39 5.78 12.71 -22.38
N GLN A 40 6.98 12.94 -22.91
CA GLN A 40 8.16 12.13 -22.58
C GLN A 40 8.54 12.21 -21.09
N ALA A 41 9.34 11.25 -20.62
CA ALA A 41 9.86 11.27 -19.25
C ALA A 41 10.64 12.57 -18.97
N GLY A 42 10.43 13.17 -17.80
CA GLY A 42 11.16 14.37 -17.39
C GLY A 42 10.69 15.70 -18.00
N VAL A 43 9.66 15.70 -18.86
CA VAL A 43 9.09 16.92 -19.47
C VAL A 43 8.31 17.80 -18.48
N GLY A 44 8.04 17.32 -17.26
CA GLY A 44 7.38 18.09 -16.20
C GLY A 44 5.86 17.90 -16.11
N LYS A 45 5.35 16.72 -16.48
CA LYS A 45 3.91 16.40 -16.39
C LYS A 45 3.32 16.64 -15.00
N SER A 46 3.92 16.06 -13.97
CA SER A 46 3.49 16.18 -12.57
C SER A 46 3.50 17.64 -12.08
N ALA A 47 4.54 18.40 -12.43
CA ALA A 47 4.66 19.81 -12.10
C ALA A 47 3.58 20.65 -12.81
N THR A 48 3.28 20.33 -14.08
CA THR A 48 2.25 21.00 -14.87
C THR A 48 0.86 20.67 -14.36
N ALA A 49 0.57 19.41 -14.00
CA ALA A 49 -0.68 19.04 -13.36
C ALA A 49 -0.91 19.83 -12.05
N THR A 50 0.15 19.96 -11.26
CA THR A 50 0.12 20.71 -9.99
C THR A 50 -0.13 22.20 -10.22
N GLU A 51 0.61 22.85 -11.14
CA GLU A 51 0.38 24.27 -11.42
C GLU A 51 -0.97 24.54 -12.08
N PHE A 52 -1.41 23.67 -13.00
CA PHE A 52 -2.71 23.79 -13.65
C PHE A 52 -3.84 23.78 -12.62
N THR A 53 -3.83 22.82 -11.69
CA THR A 53 -4.83 22.76 -10.61
C THR A 53 -4.75 23.95 -9.65
N TYR A 54 -3.58 24.56 -9.42
CA TYR A 54 -3.50 25.84 -8.71
C TYR A 54 -4.20 26.98 -9.45
N ARG A 55 -4.03 27.07 -10.78
CA ARG A 55 -4.61 28.15 -11.60
C ARG A 55 -6.13 28.08 -11.71
N VAL A 56 -6.66 26.87 -11.85
CA VAL A 56 -8.11 26.66 -11.90
C VAL A 56 -8.72 26.47 -10.51
N GLY A 57 -7.93 26.63 -9.43
CA GLY A 57 -8.33 26.33 -8.06
C GLY A 57 -9.57 27.09 -7.60
N ASP A 58 -9.77 28.34 -8.03
CA ASP A 58 -10.97 29.12 -7.71
C ASP A 58 -12.27 28.48 -8.22
N ARG A 59 -12.19 27.60 -9.22
CA ARG A 59 -13.33 26.84 -9.76
C ARG A 59 -13.67 25.59 -8.94
N TYR A 60 -12.73 25.12 -8.14
CA TYR A 60 -12.82 23.90 -7.33
C TYR A 60 -12.65 24.22 -5.83
N PRO A 61 -13.61 24.94 -5.23
CA PRO A 61 -13.48 25.47 -3.87
C PRO A 61 -13.44 24.40 -2.78
N ASP A 62 -13.85 23.16 -3.09
CA ASP A 62 -13.89 22.08 -2.11
C ASP A 62 -12.51 21.45 -1.86
N GLY A 63 -11.52 21.75 -2.71
CA GLY A 63 -10.11 21.43 -2.47
C GLY A 63 -9.44 20.64 -3.59
N CYS A 64 -8.21 20.21 -3.31
CA CYS A 64 -7.37 19.44 -4.22
C CYS A 64 -6.78 18.17 -3.58
N LEU A 65 -6.89 17.05 -4.30
CA LEU A 65 -6.37 15.73 -3.91
C LEU A 65 -5.25 15.29 -4.88
N VAL A 66 -4.19 14.66 -4.37
CA VAL A 66 -3.03 14.25 -5.18
C VAL A 66 -2.65 12.80 -4.91
N GLY A 67 -2.71 11.98 -5.96
CA GLY A 67 -2.51 10.54 -5.92
C GLY A 67 -1.32 10.13 -6.77
N ASP A 68 -0.36 9.44 -6.18
CA ASP A 68 0.85 8.94 -6.85
C ASP A 68 0.69 7.45 -7.20
N LEU A 69 0.54 7.17 -8.49
CA LEU A 69 0.48 5.83 -9.07
C LEU A 69 1.83 5.37 -9.63
N SER A 70 2.82 6.27 -9.76
CA SER A 70 4.19 5.93 -10.17
C SER A 70 4.90 5.03 -9.14
N GLY A 71 4.30 4.94 -7.96
CA GLY A 71 4.76 4.21 -6.79
C GLY A 71 5.16 2.75 -7.03
N ALA A 72 4.39 2.11 -7.90
CA ALA A 72 4.40 0.67 -8.13
C ALA A 72 4.36 0.41 -9.65
N LEU A 73 5.53 0.41 -10.29
CA LEU A 73 5.70 0.16 -11.72
C LEU A 73 4.98 -1.14 -12.13
N GLY A 74 3.75 -1.01 -12.66
CA GLY A 74 2.97 -2.11 -13.21
C GLY A 74 2.24 -3.04 -12.22
N GLN A 75 1.98 -2.63 -10.96
CA GLN A 75 1.36 -3.52 -9.96
C GLN A 75 -0.12 -3.19 -9.66
N ASP A 76 -0.94 -4.25 -9.52
CA ASP A 76 -2.32 -4.19 -8.99
C ASP A 76 -2.33 -3.68 -7.54
N GLY A 77 -2.96 -2.55 -7.19
CA GLY A 77 -3.16 -2.14 -5.78
C GLY A 77 -2.59 -0.78 -5.38
N ALA A 78 -1.89 -0.07 -6.28
CA ALA A 78 -1.50 1.33 -6.06
C ALA A 78 -2.73 2.24 -5.89
N GLU A 79 -3.82 1.92 -6.58
CA GLU A 79 -5.12 2.60 -6.48
C GLU A 79 -5.66 2.58 -5.06
N SER A 80 -5.43 1.48 -4.33
CA SER A 80 -5.95 1.31 -2.99
C SER A 80 -5.27 2.28 -2.02
N GLU A 81 -3.94 2.46 -2.15
CA GLU A 81 -3.20 3.44 -1.34
C GLU A 81 -3.54 4.87 -1.72
N VAL A 82 -3.71 5.16 -3.01
CA VAL A 82 -4.13 6.48 -3.45
C VAL A 82 -5.50 6.84 -2.87
N LEU A 83 -6.48 5.93 -2.91
CA LEU A 83 -7.78 6.18 -2.27
C LEU A 83 -7.67 6.31 -0.76
N TYR A 84 -6.82 5.52 -0.11
CA TYR A 84 -6.56 5.68 1.32
C TYR A 84 -6.06 7.09 1.64
N GLY A 85 -5.07 7.56 0.89
CA GLY A 85 -4.55 8.92 1.00
C GLY A 85 -5.59 10.00 0.70
N PHE A 86 -6.47 9.80 -0.28
CA PHE A 86 -7.58 10.73 -0.57
C PHE A 86 -8.57 10.83 0.57
N LEU A 87 -8.93 9.69 1.15
CA LEU A 87 -9.88 9.63 2.25
C LEU A 87 -9.28 10.28 3.50
N LEU A 88 -7.98 10.08 3.78
CA LEU A 88 -7.28 10.85 4.82
C LEU A 88 -7.35 12.36 4.57
N GLY A 89 -7.14 12.77 3.32
CA GLY A 89 -7.27 14.17 2.91
C GLY A 89 -8.67 14.74 3.08
N LEU A 90 -9.71 13.90 3.04
CA LEU A 90 -11.11 14.25 3.27
C LEU A 90 -11.48 14.27 4.76
N ASP A 91 -10.48 14.30 5.65
CA ASP A 91 -10.61 14.26 7.12
C ASP A 91 -11.33 13.02 7.64
N VAL A 92 -11.28 11.93 6.86
CA VAL A 92 -11.82 10.64 7.29
C VAL A 92 -10.79 10.05 8.28
N PRO A 93 -11.17 9.79 9.55
CA PRO A 93 -10.25 9.19 10.52
C PRO A 93 -9.58 7.93 9.94
N THR A 94 -8.32 7.62 10.26
CA THR A 94 -7.67 6.36 9.84
C THR A 94 -8.50 5.13 10.29
N GLY A 95 -9.07 5.28 11.50
CA GLY A 95 -10.11 4.44 12.07
C GLY A 95 -11.47 4.58 11.41
N GLU A 96 -11.57 5.20 10.25
CA GLU A 96 -12.77 5.42 9.44
C GLU A 96 -12.47 5.46 7.91
N ILE A 97 -11.27 5.05 7.45
CA ILE A 97 -10.99 4.80 6.01
C ILE A 97 -11.03 3.32 5.59
N PRO A 98 -11.74 3.03 4.46
CA PRO A 98 -11.51 1.98 3.50
C PRO A 98 -10.43 0.95 3.79
N ASP A 99 -10.65 -0.35 3.70
CA ASP A 99 -9.53 -1.29 3.58
C ASP A 99 -9.39 -1.84 2.16
N ARG A 100 -10.49 -2.39 1.63
CA ARG A 100 -10.54 -2.85 0.25
C ARG A 100 -10.70 -1.69 -0.71
N LEU A 101 -10.10 -1.89 -1.88
CA LEU A 101 -10.18 -0.97 -2.99
C LEU A 101 -11.63 -0.60 -3.35
N ASP A 102 -12.53 -1.59 -3.45
CA ASP A 102 -13.91 -1.34 -3.89
C ASP A 102 -14.69 -0.46 -2.92
N ALA A 103 -14.61 -0.69 -1.60
CA ALA A 103 -15.31 0.18 -0.67
C ALA A 103 -14.57 1.50 -0.42
N ARG A 104 -13.23 1.53 -0.58
CA ARG A 104 -12.45 2.78 -0.67
C ARG A 104 -13.04 3.65 -1.76
N ARG A 105 -13.25 3.08 -2.95
CA ARG A 105 -13.88 3.75 -4.09
C ARG A 105 -15.31 4.19 -3.78
N VAL A 106 -16.15 3.30 -3.22
CA VAL A 106 -17.56 3.66 -2.89
C VAL A 106 -17.64 4.79 -1.87
N LEU A 107 -16.88 4.72 -0.77
CA LEU A 107 -16.85 5.78 0.24
C LEU A 107 -16.32 7.08 -0.37
N PHE A 108 -15.25 7.00 -1.15
CA PHE A 108 -14.67 8.15 -1.83
C PHE A 108 -15.69 8.82 -2.75
N GLN A 109 -16.40 8.05 -3.58
CA GLN A 109 -17.46 8.56 -4.46
C GLN A 109 -18.62 9.17 -3.67
N LYS A 110 -19.04 8.54 -2.57
CA LYS A 110 -20.10 9.04 -1.68
C LYS A 110 -19.71 10.40 -1.06
N LEU A 111 -18.49 10.52 -0.55
CA LEU A 111 -17.99 11.74 0.10
C LEU A 111 -17.76 12.89 -0.89
N THR A 112 -17.38 12.58 -2.13
CA THR A 112 -17.08 13.57 -3.17
C THR A 112 -18.27 13.94 -4.05
N ARG A 113 -19.41 13.24 -3.92
CA ARG A 113 -20.64 13.55 -4.65
C ARG A 113 -21.09 15.00 -4.42
N GLY A 114 -21.33 15.73 -5.51
CA GLY A 114 -21.74 17.13 -5.50
C GLY A 114 -20.64 18.12 -5.11
N ARG A 115 -19.42 17.65 -4.81
CA ARG A 115 -18.27 18.52 -4.57
C ARG A 115 -17.59 18.89 -5.88
N ARG A 116 -16.94 20.05 -5.85
CA ARG A 116 -16.11 20.60 -6.91
C ARG A 116 -14.65 20.50 -6.47
N LEU A 117 -14.05 19.35 -6.77
CA LEU A 117 -12.68 19.02 -6.41
C LEU A 117 -11.76 19.06 -7.64
N ALA A 118 -10.51 19.42 -7.42
CA ALA A 118 -9.44 19.19 -8.39
C ALA A 118 -8.61 17.96 -7.94
N MET A 119 -8.31 17.05 -8.84
CA MET A 119 -7.59 15.82 -8.54
C MET A 119 -6.41 15.66 -9.47
N ILE A 120 -5.29 15.16 -8.96
CA ILE A 120 -4.11 14.80 -9.75
C ILE A 120 -3.85 13.30 -9.56
N LEU A 121 -3.81 12.55 -10.66
CA LEU A 121 -3.41 11.14 -10.68
C LEU A 121 -2.09 11.03 -11.45
N ASP A 122 -0.98 10.99 -10.71
CA ASP A 122 0.38 11.05 -11.26
C ASP A 122 0.92 9.64 -11.56
N GLY A 123 1.29 9.36 -12.81
CA GLY A 123 1.92 8.11 -13.21
C GLY A 123 0.94 6.96 -13.46
N ALA A 124 -0.26 7.25 -13.95
CA ALA A 124 -1.22 6.22 -14.31
C ALA A 124 -0.69 5.35 -15.47
N THR A 125 -0.88 4.03 -15.35
CA THR A 125 -0.41 3.04 -16.33
C THR A 125 -1.54 2.34 -17.08
N SER A 126 -2.79 2.46 -16.59
CA SER A 126 -3.95 1.83 -17.20
C SER A 126 -5.24 2.66 -17.04
N ALA A 127 -6.20 2.43 -17.94
CA ALA A 127 -7.51 3.06 -17.87
C ALA A 127 -8.34 2.59 -16.66
N SER A 128 -8.13 1.35 -16.21
CA SER A 128 -8.80 0.83 -15.02
C SER A 128 -8.35 1.55 -13.75
N GLN A 129 -7.05 1.90 -13.63
CA GLN A 129 -6.53 2.69 -12.51
C GLN A 129 -7.28 4.02 -12.36
N VAL A 130 -7.39 4.76 -13.46
CA VAL A 130 -8.06 6.06 -13.47
C VAL A 130 -9.54 5.91 -13.10
N ARG A 131 -10.26 4.95 -13.71
CA ARG A 131 -11.69 4.71 -13.42
C ARG A 131 -11.96 4.39 -11.95
N THR A 132 -11.08 3.65 -11.31
CA THR A 132 -11.20 3.31 -9.89
C THR A 132 -11.06 4.53 -8.98
N LEU A 133 -10.36 5.56 -9.43
CA LEU A 133 -10.03 6.76 -8.64
C LEU A 133 -10.92 7.96 -8.97
N LEU A 134 -11.93 7.82 -9.84
CA LEU A 134 -12.83 8.91 -10.17
C LEU A 134 -13.71 9.30 -8.98
N PRO A 135 -13.96 10.61 -8.77
CA PRO A 135 -14.86 11.09 -7.73
C PRO A 135 -16.32 10.71 -8.03
N GLY A 136 -17.19 10.95 -7.06
CA GLY A 136 -18.64 10.84 -7.26
C GLY A 136 -19.15 11.88 -8.24
N GLU A 137 -20.39 11.70 -8.69
CA GLU A 137 -21.05 12.64 -9.61
C GLU A 137 -20.97 14.09 -9.10
N GLY A 138 -20.46 15.00 -9.93
CA GLY A 138 -20.27 16.41 -9.61
C GLY A 138 -19.34 17.10 -10.62
N ASP A 139 -19.18 18.41 -10.48
CA ASP A 139 -18.31 19.24 -11.35
C ASP A 139 -16.87 19.23 -10.81
N SER A 140 -16.20 18.08 -10.95
CA SER A 140 -14.81 17.89 -10.51
C SER A 140 -13.86 17.75 -11.70
N LEU A 141 -12.61 18.17 -11.51
CA LEU A 141 -11.52 18.01 -12.48
C LEU A 141 -10.58 16.90 -12.05
N VAL A 142 -10.28 15.97 -12.95
CA VAL A 142 -9.27 14.93 -12.77
C VAL A 142 -8.18 15.14 -13.82
N VAL A 143 -6.97 15.44 -13.35
CA VAL A 143 -5.78 15.59 -14.18
C VAL A 143 -4.94 14.34 -14.04
N VAL A 144 -4.73 13.62 -15.14
CA VAL A 144 -3.94 12.39 -15.17
C VAL A 144 -2.61 12.66 -15.86
N THR A 145 -1.51 12.20 -15.28
CA THR A 145 -0.24 12.11 -16.00
C THR A 145 0.00 10.65 -16.37
N GLU A 146 0.29 10.38 -17.64
CA GLU A 146 0.48 9.00 -18.12
C GLU A 146 1.94 8.64 -18.36
N GLY A 147 2.28 7.37 -18.09
CA GLY A 147 3.53 6.75 -18.52
C GLY A 147 3.40 5.99 -19.85
N ARG A 148 2.20 5.51 -20.21
CA ARG A 148 1.87 4.77 -21.45
C ARG A 148 0.40 5.00 -21.85
N SER A 149 0.11 4.96 -23.15
CA SER A 149 -1.15 5.39 -23.78
C SER A 149 -2.43 4.85 -23.11
N LEU A 150 -3.28 5.78 -22.66
CA LEU A 150 -4.59 5.55 -22.03
C LEU A 150 -5.76 5.45 -23.04
N SER A 151 -5.56 4.85 -24.21
CA SER A 151 -6.55 4.84 -25.31
C SER A 151 -7.95 4.33 -24.94
N ALA A 152 -8.06 3.44 -23.96
CA ALA A 152 -9.34 2.91 -23.46
C ALA A 152 -10.12 3.86 -22.52
N LEU A 153 -9.57 5.02 -22.14
CA LEU A 153 -10.32 6.09 -21.45
C LEU A 153 -11.08 7.00 -22.42
N VAL A 154 -10.64 7.07 -23.67
CA VAL A 154 -11.23 7.91 -24.72
C VAL A 154 -12.66 7.49 -25.05
N THR A 155 -12.98 6.21 -24.88
CA THR A 155 -14.26 5.63 -25.28
C THR A 155 -15.41 5.97 -24.31
N ASP A 156 -15.11 6.22 -23.03
CA ASP A 156 -16.12 6.34 -21.97
C ASP A 156 -16.28 7.78 -21.44
N HIS A 157 -15.22 8.58 -21.46
CA HIS A 157 -15.17 9.88 -20.74
C HIS A 157 -14.69 11.07 -21.59
N ASP A 158 -14.35 10.87 -22.86
CA ASP A 158 -13.87 11.89 -23.81
C ASP A 158 -12.85 12.89 -23.20
N PRO A 159 -11.68 12.41 -22.73
CA PRO A 159 -10.70 13.26 -22.05
C PRO A 159 -10.07 14.29 -22.99
N ILE A 160 -9.78 15.47 -22.42
CA ILE A 160 -8.92 16.46 -23.08
C ILE A 160 -7.49 15.91 -23.11
N SER A 161 -7.01 15.58 -24.31
CA SER A 161 -5.61 15.16 -24.53
C SER A 161 -4.69 16.38 -24.55
N ALA A 162 -3.84 16.47 -23.53
CA ALA A 162 -2.94 17.56 -23.27
C ALA A 162 -1.48 17.13 -23.55
N LYS A 163 -1.07 17.20 -24.82
CA LYS A 163 0.31 16.89 -25.20
C LYS A 163 1.27 17.97 -24.72
N LEU A 164 2.12 17.61 -23.77
CA LEU A 164 3.12 18.46 -23.16
C LEU A 164 4.43 18.39 -23.95
N SER A 165 4.80 19.51 -24.55
CA SER A 165 6.08 19.68 -25.23
C SER A 165 7.19 20.04 -24.24
N PRO A 166 8.47 19.88 -24.59
CA PRO A 166 9.57 20.49 -23.84
C PRO A 166 9.40 22.01 -23.67
N LEU A 167 10.22 22.60 -22.79
CA LEU A 167 10.19 24.04 -22.53
C LEU A 167 10.46 24.86 -23.80
N THR A 168 9.90 26.07 -23.87
CA THR A 168 10.39 27.07 -24.82
C THR A 168 11.82 27.50 -24.45
N ALA A 169 12.54 28.09 -25.39
CA ALA A 169 13.90 28.56 -25.12
C ALA A 169 13.92 29.62 -24.01
N GLU A 170 12.91 30.50 -24.02
CA GLU A 170 12.72 31.56 -23.04
C GLU A 170 12.43 30.98 -21.65
N ALA A 171 11.48 30.04 -21.55
CA ALA A 171 11.13 29.40 -20.28
C ALA A 171 12.28 28.55 -19.73
N ALA A 172 13.02 27.84 -20.59
CA ALA A 172 14.20 27.08 -20.18
C ALA A 172 15.32 27.97 -19.64
N THR A 173 15.52 29.14 -20.27
CA THR A 173 16.49 30.14 -19.83
C THR A 173 16.06 30.78 -18.50
N ASP A 174 14.77 31.12 -18.33
CA ASP A 174 14.24 31.63 -17.06
C ASP A 174 14.36 30.59 -15.93
N LEU A 175 14.09 29.31 -16.21
CA LEU A 175 14.30 28.24 -15.24
C LEU A 175 15.76 28.21 -14.76
N LEU A 176 16.72 28.27 -15.69
CA LEU A 176 18.15 28.33 -15.34
C LEU A 176 18.51 29.59 -14.57
N ALA A 177 17.93 30.75 -14.92
CA ALA A 177 18.15 32.00 -14.20
C ALA A 177 17.66 31.88 -12.74
N ARG A 178 16.49 31.27 -12.51
CA ARG A 178 15.94 31.03 -11.16
C ARG A 178 16.74 30.01 -10.34
N LEU A 179 17.44 29.08 -11.00
CA LEU A 179 18.21 28.02 -10.34
C LEU A 179 19.68 28.40 -10.09
N ALA A 180 20.34 28.98 -11.10
CA ALA A 180 21.78 29.27 -11.12
C ALA A 180 22.12 30.75 -10.86
N GLY A 181 21.13 31.65 -10.98
CA GLY A 181 21.24 33.10 -10.81
C GLY A 181 21.13 33.86 -12.15
N ALA A 182 20.27 34.89 -12.19
CA ALA A 182 20.00 35.68 -13.39
C ALA A 182 21.26 36.35 -13.96
N GLU A 183 22.08 36.97 -13.10
CA GLU A 183 23.32 37.66 -13.51
C GLU A 183 24.27 36.75 -14.30
N ARG A 184 24.35 35.46 -13.94
CA ARG A 184 25.25 34.51 -14.61
C ARG A 184 24.69 34.05 -15.95
N VAL A 185 23.36 33.94 -16.04
CA VAL A 185 22.69 33.60 -17.29
C VAL A 185 22.83 34.74 -18.29
N GLU A 186 22.64 35.98 -17.83
CA GLU A 186 22.80 37.19 -18.65
C GLU A 186 24.25 37.43 -19.09
N ALA A 187 25.24 36.98 -18.30
CA ALA A 187 26.66 37.12 -18.65
C ALA A 187 27.14 36.18 -19.77
N GLU A 188 26.48 35.03 -19.99
CA GLU A 188 26.88 34.02 -20.98
C GLU A 188 25.70 33.52 -21.84
N PRO A 189 24.96 34.40 -22.54
CA PRO A 189 23.69 34.05 -23.19
C PRO A 189 23.84 32.94 -24.25
N ASP A 190 24.90 32.97 -25.04
CA ASP A 190 25.15 31.96 -26.08
C ASP A 190 25.44 30.58 -25.48
N ALA A 191 26.21 30.54 -24.40
CA ALA A 191 26.52 29.28 -23.72
C ALA A 191 25.29 28.72 -22.98
N VAL A 192 24.45 29.58 -22.41
CA VAL A 192 23.18 29.18 -21.80
C VAL A 192 22.24 28.60 -22.85
N ALA A 193 22.08 29.26 -23.99
CA ALA A 193 21.24 28.77 -25.10
C ALA A 193 21.70 27.38 -25.56
N GLU A 194 23.01 27.17 -25.62
CA GLU A 194 23.58 25.86 -25.96
C GLU A 194 23.36 24.80 -24.87
N VAL A 195 23.47 25.15 -23.58
CA VAL A 195 23.10 24.25 -22.47
C VAL A 195 21.63 23.85 -22.54
N VAL A 196 20.74 24.82 -22.78
CA VAL A 196 19.30 24.58 -22.93
C VAL A 196 19.03 23.59 -24.06
N ARG A 197 19.70 23.79 -25.21
CA ARG A 197 19.61 22.88 -26.36
C ARG A 197 20.16 21.48 -26.04
N LEU A 198 21.26 21.38 -25.31
CA LEU A 198 21.84 20.09 -24.89
C LEU A 198 20.97 19.35 -23.87
N CYS A 199 20.22 20.08 -23.05
CA CYS A 199 19.20 19.53 -22.15
C CYS A 199 17.89 19.19 -22.86
N TRP A 200 17.80 19.42 -24.19
CA TRP A 200 16.58 19.23 -24.99
C TRP A 200 15.37 19.97 -24.41
N TYR A 201 15.62 21.11 -23.77
CA TYR A 201 14.59 21.93 -23.14
C TYR A 201 13.78 21.17 -22.07
N LEU A 202 14.32 20.09 -21.49
CA LEU A 202 13.62 19.30 -20.49
C LEU A 202 13.79 19.86 -19.08
N PRO A 203 12.70 20.12 -18.32
CA PRO A 203 12.78 20.67 -16.97
C PRO A 203 13.66 19.86 -16.03
N ILE A 204 13.58 18.52 -16.03
CA ILE A 204 14.38 17.70 -15.12
C ILE A 204 15.88 17.87 -15.37
N ALA A 205 16.28 17.94 -16.65
CA ALA A 205 17.67 18.11 -17.04
C ALA A 205 18.18 19.51 -16.66
N LEU A 206 17.35 20.54 -16.86
CA LEU A 206 17.66 21.92 -16.50
C LEU A 206 17.73 22.12 -14.97
N CYS A 207 16.86 21.46 -14.20
CA CYS A 207 16.93 21.44 -12.73
C CYS A 207 18.26 20.88 -12.24
N VAL A 208 18.69 19.75 -12.82
CA VAL A 208 19.96 19.11 -12.51
C VAL A 208 21.15 20.01 -12.90
N VAL A 209 21.17 20.57 -14.11
CA VAL A 209 22.23 21.49 -14.54
C VAL A 209 22.25 22.77 -13.69
N GLY A 210 21.08 23.33 -13.39
CA GLY A 210 20.94 24.48 -12.52
C GLY A 210 21.50 24.23 -11.11
N ALA A 211 21.22 23.05 -10.53
CA ALA A 211 21.80 22.63 -9.27
C ALA A 211 23.34 22.51 -9.35
N MET A 212 23.88 21.89 -10.41
CA MET A 212 25.33 21.79 -10.65
C MET A 212 26.00 23.17 -10.76
N MET A 213 25.35 24.12 -11.44
CA MET A 213 25.84 25.50 -11.59
C MET A 213 25.76 26.27 -10.28
N ARG A 214 24.71 26.08 -9.48
CA ARG A 214 24.56 26.71 -8.15
C ARG A 214 25.62 26.23 -7.17
N ARG A 215 25.94 24.94 -7.20
CA ARG A 215 26.91 24.30 -6.30
C ARG A 215 28.35 24.75 -6.56
N ASN A 216 28.69 25.02 -7.82
CA ASN A 216 30.01 25.54 -8.19
C ASN A 216 29.90 26.92 -8.86
N ARG A 217 30.01 27.98 -8.04
CA ARG A 217 29.88 29.37 -8.49
C ARG A 217 30.99 29.84 -9.43
N SER A 218 32.17 29.22 -9.42
CA SER A 218 33.27 29.59 -10.32
C SER A 218 33.15 28.95 -11.71
N ARG A 219 32.25 27.98 -11.89
CA ARG A 219 32.01 27.34 -13.19
C ARG A 219 31.23 28.25 -14.12
N THR A 220 31.62 28.29 -15.38
CA THR A 220 30.93 29.04 -16.45
C THR A 220 29.95 28.15 -17.21
N PHE A 221 28.96 28.75 -17.89
CA PHE A 221 28.08 27.97 -18.77
C PHE A 221 28.85 27.39 -19.95
N ALA A 222 29.87 28.10 -20.47
CA ALA A 222 30.72 27.60 -21.55
C ALA A 222 31.43 26.28 -21.18
N THR A 223 31.99 26.18 -19.97
CA THR A 223 32.63 24.93 -19.52
C THR A 223 31.62 23.81 -19.26
N MET A 224 30.36 24.14 -18.93
CA MET A 224 29.28 23.16 -18.84
C MET A 224 28.92 22.60 -20.22
N VAL A 225 28.85 23.44 -21.25
CA VAL A 225 28.61 23.02 -22.65
C VAL A 225 29.65 22.00 -23.09
N GLU A 226 30.93 22.31 -22.88
CA GLU A 226 32.04 21.41 -23.25
C GLU A 226 31.88 20.05 -22.58
N ARG A 227 31.56 20.05 -21.29
CA ARG A 227 31.35 18.82 -20.51
C ARG A 227 30.17 18.00 -21.05
N LEU A 228 29.01 18.62 -21.27
CA LEU A 228 27.83 17.91 -21.77
C LEU A 228 28.07 17.33 -23.18
N ARG A 229 28.82 18.05 -24.03
CA ARG A 229 29.22 17.56 -25.36
C ARG A 229 30.19 16.37 -25.26
N ASP A 230 31.16 16.42 -24.34
CA ASP A 230 32.08 15.30 -24.12
C ASP A 230 31.32 14.04 -23.66
N GLU A 231 30.41 14.16 -22.69
CA GLU A 231 29.59 13.03 -22.23
C GLU A 231 28.73 12.46 -23.35
N ARG A 232 28.10 13.33 -24.14
CA ARG A 232 27.30 12.89 -25.29
C ARG A 232 28.15 12.13 -26.30
N ARG A 233 29.34 12.61 -26.65
CA ARG A 233 30.25 11.90 -27.57
C ARG A 233 30.62 10.51 -27.06
N ARG A 234 30.84 10.37 -25.75
CA ARG A 234 31.14 9.07 -25.11
C ARG A 234 29.94 8.12 -25.14
N LEU A 235 28.72 8.64 -24.96
CA LEU A 235 27.48 7.86 -25.02
C LEU A 235 27.08 7.49 -26.46
N ASP A 236 27.29 8.38 -27.43
CA ASP A 236 27.01 8.16 -28.87
C ASP A 236 27.81 6.96 -29.42
N THR A 237 29.01 6.70 -28.89
CA THR A 237 29.80 5.50 -29.23
C THR A 237 29.28 4.19 -28.63
N LEU A 238 28.34 4.24 -27.68
CA LEU A 238 27.90 3.09 -26.89
C LEU A 238 26.42 2.71 -27.09
N SER A 239 25.54 3.59 -27.59
CA SER A 239 24.11 3.28 -27.80
C SER A 239 23.41 4.27 -28.76
N GLY A 240 22.40 3.80 -29.50
CA GLY A 240 21.56 4.66 -30.34
C GLY A 240 20.28 5.11 -29.62
N GLY A 241 20.02 6.43 -29.60
CA GLY A 241 18.67 6.99 -29.56
C GLY A 241 18.00 7.26 -28.20
N GLU A 242 18.65 7.97 -27.26
CA GLU A 242 18.05 8.80 -26.19
C GLU A 242 19.16 9.55 -25.39
N LEU A 243 20.06 10.21 -26.13
CA LEU A 243 21.44 10.47 -25.68
C LEU A 243 21.64 11.70 -24.76
N SER A 244 20.71 12.65 -24.73
CA SER A 244 20.89 13.95 -24.05
C SER A 244 20.55 13.95 -22.57
N VAL A 245 19.43 13.35 -22.18
CA VAL A 245 19.03 13.23 -20.76
C VAL A 245 20.02 12.34 -20.01
N ARG A 246 20.44 11.25 -20.65
CA ARG A 246 21.51 10.37 -20.14
C ARG A 246 22.82 11.14 -19.93
N ALA A 247 23.21 12.00 -20.87
CA ALA A 247 24.41 12.83 -20.72
C ALA A 247 24.33 13.77 -19.50
N VAL A 248 23.15 14.37 -19.24
CA VAL A 248 22.94 15.25 -18.07
C VAL A 248 23.02 14.46 -16.76
N PHE A 249 22.31 13.34 -16.65
CA PHE A 249 22.39 12.52 -15.44
C PHE A 249 23.77 11.89 -15.24
N THR A 250 24.48 11.51 -16.32
CA THR A 250 25.87 11.05 -16.24
C THR A 250 26.79 12.17 -15.74
N ALA A 251 26.63 13.38 -16.26
CA ALA A 251 27.41 14.53 -15.81
C ALA A 251 27.12 14.88 -14.34
N ALA A 252 25.85 14.78 -13.91
CA ALA A 252 25.42 15.00 -12.54
C ALA A 252 25.99 13.95 -11.59
N HIS A 253 25.81 12.66 -11.93
CA HIS A 253 26.40 11.54 -11.19
C HIS A 253 27.90 11.78 -10.96
N ARG A 254 28.68 12.10 -12.01
CA ARG A 254 30.12 12.32 -11.88
C ARG A 254 30.53 13.54 -11.04
N GLN A 255 29.59 14.41 -10.68
CA GLN A 255 29.84 15.52 -9.77
C GLN A 255 29.53 15.19 -8.32
N LEU A 256 28.77 14.13 -8.07
CA LEU A 256 28.43 13.69 -6.72
C LEU A 256 29.68 13.22 -5.97
N GLY A 257 29.66 13.32 -4.64
CA GLY A 257 30.62 12.64 -3.79
C GLY A 257 30.58 11.11 -3.97
N GLU A 258 31.63 10.41 -3.57
CA GLU A 258 31.75 8.96 -3.79
C GLU A 258 30.59 8.16 -3.15
N ALA A 259 30.14 8.56 -1.96
CA ALA A 259 29.00 7.96 -1.28
C ALA A 259 27.70 8.16 -2.07
N ALA A 260 27.40 9.38 -2.51
CA ALA A 260 26.21 9.69 -3.30
C ALA A 260 26.21 9.03 -4.69
N GLN A 261 27.37 8.89 -5.34
CA GLN A 261 27.49 8.08 -6.56
C GLN A 261 27.15 6.61 -6.31
N THR A 262 27.58 6.09 -5.16
CA THR A 262 27.33 4.70 -4.78
C THR A 262 25.85 4.46 -4.47
N VAL A 263 25.21 5.38 -3.74
CA VAL A 263 23.75 5.37 -3.53
C VAL A 263 22.99 5.50 -4.84
N TYR A 264 23.39 6.41 -5.73
CA TYR A 264 22.76 6.59 -7.03
C TYR A 264 22.72 5.28 -7.83
N ARG A 265 23.83 4.54 -7.89
CA ARG A 265 23.90 3.26 -8.60
C ARG A 265 23.00 2.18 -7.98
N ALA A 266 22.78 2.22 -6.67
CA ALA A 266 21.88 1.28 -5.99
C ALA A 266 20.42 1.42 -6.45
N PHE A 267 20.00 2.61 -6.93
CA PHE A 267 18.65 2.81 -7.49
C PHE A 267 18.39 2.02 -8.77
N GLY A 268 19.44 1.53 -9.44
CA GLY A 268 19.32 0.67 -10.61
C GLY A 268 18.96 -0.78 -10.29
N LEU A 269 19.09 -1.20 -9.03
CA LEU A 269 18.85 -2.58 -8.59
C LEU A 269 17.39 -3.01 -8.79
N ARG A 270 17.19 -4.33 -8.87
CA ARG A 270 15.88 -5.00 -8.86
C ARG A 270 15.75 -5.78 -7.54
N PRO A 271 14.56 -5.87 -6.91
CA PRO A 271 13.27 -5.28 -7.27
C PRO A 271 13.24 -3.74 -7.21
N ARG A 272 12.38 -3.09 -8.01
CA ARG A 272 12.20 -1.62 -8.00
C ARG A 272 10.88 -1.23 -7.37
N THR A 273 10.94 -0.19 -6.56
CA THR A 273 9.77 0.61 -6.17
C THR A 273 10.16 2.07 -6.24
N SER A 274 9.17 2.95 -6.17
CA SER A 274 9.41 4.39 -6.12
C SER A 274 10.07 4.88 -4.83
N ALA A 275 10.02 4.12 -3.73
CA ALA A 275 10.31 4.61 -2.39
C ALA A 275 11.28 3.69 -1.64
N ILE A 276 12.35 4.28 -1.09
CA ILE A 276 13.39 3.54 -0.39
C ILE A 276 13.77 4.22 0.93
N SER A 277 14.02 3.41 1.95
CA SER A 277 14.48 3.87 3.25
C SER A 277 16.01 3.93 3.34
N VAL A 278 16.50 4.84 4.19
CA VAL A 278 17.93 4.95 4.54
C VAL A 278 18.48 3.61 5.05
N ALA A 279 17.71 2.90 5.87
CA ALA A 279 18.10 1.61 6.43
C ALA A 279 18.28 0.53 5.34
N ALA A 280 17.39 0.49 4.35
CA ALA A 280 17.52 -0.44 3.22
C ALA A 280 18.77 -0.16 2.40
N LEU A 281 19.05 1.12 2.08
CA LEU A 281 20.27 1.52 1.37
C LEU A 281 21.54 1.19 2.17
N ALA A 282 21.55 1.45 3.48
CA ALA A 282 22.66 1.12 4.36
C ALA A 282 22.96 -0.39 4.35
N ALA A 283 21.93 -1.23 4.37
CA ALA A 283 22.08 -2.68 4.31
C ALA A 283 22.64 -3.16 2.96
N VAL A 284 22.13 -2.62 1.85
CA VAL A 284 22.59 -2.96 0.49
C VAL A 284 24.04 -2.56 0.27
N LEU A 285 24.40 -1.33 0.66
CA LEU A 285 25.70 -0.75 0.36
C LEU A 285 26.76 -1.08 1.43
N ARG A 286 26.34 -1.60 2.59
CA ARG A 286 27.19 -1.80 3.77
C ARG A 286 27.89 -0.51 4.20
N LEU A 287 27.16 0.59 4.11
CA LEU A 287 27.58 1.90 4.60
C LEU A 287 26.80 2.24 5.87
N PRO A 288 27.40 2.98 6.81
CA PRO A 288 26.68 3.43 7.98
C PRO A 288 25.57 4.41 7.58
N GLU A 289 24.47 4.43 8.35
CA GLU A 289 23.29 5.22 7.98
C GLU A 289 23.57 6.72 7.88
N TYR A 290 24.55 7.27 8.62
CA TYR A 290 24.90 8.69 8.50
C TYR A 290 25.49 9.04 7.13
N GLU A 291 26.29 8.15 6.52
CA GLU A 291 26.82 8.37 5.15
C GLU A 291 25.72 8.28 4.10
N ILE A 292 24.73 7.41 4.33
CA ILE A 292 23.55 7.35 3.46
C ILE A 292 22.74 8.64 3.58
N VAL A 293 22.53 9.18 4.79
CA VAL A 293 21.81 10.45 4.97
C VAL A 293 22.53 11.58 4.24
N GLU A 294 23.85 11.75 4.43
CA GLU A 294 24.64 12.76 3.73
C GLU A 294 24.56 12.60 2.20
N ALA A 295 24.63 11.36 1.71
CA ALA A 295 24.48 11.06 0.30
C ALA A 295 23.08 11.39 -0.23
N MET A 296 22.03 11.11 0.54
CA MET A 296 20.65 11.43 0.17
C MET A 296 20.38 12.94 0.18
N ASP A 297 20.99 13.69 1.11
CA ASP A 297 20.95 15.16 1.12
C ASP A 297 21.61 15.73 -0.14
N GLU A 298 22.77 15.20 -0.54
CA GLU A 298 23.43 15.61 -1.79
C GLU A 298 22.57 15.30 -3.03
N LEU A 299 21.94 14.12 -3.08
CA LEU A 299 21.03 13.72 -4.17
C LEU A 299 19.76 14.59 -4.20
N LEU A 300 19.25 14.98 -3.04
CA LEU A 300 18.10 15.88 -2.89
C LEU A 300 18.45 17.28 -3.40
N GLU A 301 19.61 17.82 -3.03
CA GLU A 301 20.11 19.11 -3.54
C GLU A 301 20.31 19.12 -5.06
N ALA A 302 20.66 17.96 -5.62
CA ALA A 302 20.80 17.73 -7.06
C ALA A 302 19.49 17.45 -7.79
N HIS A 303 18.33 17.45 -7.10
CA HIS A 303 17.01 17.15 -7.64
C HIS A 303 16.85 15.73 -8.22
N LEU A 304 17.63 14.77 -7.74
CA LEU A 304 17.62 13.37 -8.20
C LEU A 304 16.62 12.50 -7.40
N VAL A 305 16.25 12.94 -6.19
CA VAL A 305 15.27 12.28 -5.31
C VAL A 305 14.31 13.31 -4.69
N GLU A 306 13.23 12.85 -4.08
CA GLU A 306 12.29 13.67 -3.29
C GLU A 306 12.12 13.10 -1.87
N PRO A 307 11.91 13.91 -0.84
CA PRO A 307 11.65 13.41 0.50
C PRO A 307 10.19 12.94 0.65
N ILE A 308 9.99 11.79 1.28
CA ILE A 308 8.68 11.31 1.76
C ILE A 308 8.58 11.55 3.27
N SER A 309 9.64 11.18 4.00
CA SER A 309 9.85 11.46 5.42
C SER A 309 11.34 11.68 5.66
N GLU A 310 11.75 11.97 6.91
CA GLU A 310 13.16 12.22 7.24
C GLU A 310 14.11 11.07 6.84
N ARG A 311 13.61 9.83 6.78
CA ARG A 311 14.42 8.63 6.49
C ARG A 311 13.95 7.86 5.26
N ARG A 312 13.07 8.45 4.45
CA ARG A 312 12.48 7.78 3.28
C ARG A 312 12.34 8.73 2.12
N PHE A 313 12.75 8.28 0.94
CA PHE A 313 12.86 9.11 -0.24
C PHE A 313 12.19 8.44 -1.43
N ARG A 314 11.55 9.26 -2.26
CA ARG A 314 11.06 8.87 -3.57
C ARG A 314 12.19 9.01 -4.60
N VAL A 315 12.43 7.96 -5.37
CA VAL A 315 13.37 7.94 -6.48
C VAL A 315 12.58 8.08 -7.78
N ARG A 316 12.97 9.02 -8.63
CA ARG A 316 12.28 9.26 -9.91
C ARG A 316 12.57 8.13 -10.90
N GLU A 317 11.57 7.76 -11.69
CA GLU A 317 11.71 6.72 -12.72
C GLU A 317 12.91 6.96 -13.67
N ALA A 318 13.07 8.17 -14.19
CA ALA A 318 14.19 8.51 -15.07
C ALA A 318 15.57 8.34 -14.40
N VAL A 319 15.65 8.53 -13.08
CA VAL A 319 16.87 8.32 -12.29
C VAL A 319 17.14 6.83 -12.13
N GLN A 320 16.11 6.02 -11.87
CA GLN A 320 16.22 4.56 -11.77
C GLN A 320 16.66 3.92 -13.09
N LEU A 321 16.05 4.33 -14.21
CA LEU A 321 16.43 3.86 -15.55
C LEU A 321 17.88 4.23 -15.89
N HIS A 322 18.28 5.47 -15.59
CA HIS A 322 19.67 5.86 -15.79
C HIS A 322 20.64 5.13 -14.85
N ALA A 323 20.25 4.88 -13.60
CA ALA A 323 21.08 4.13 -12.65
C ALA A 323 21.28 2.67 -13.07
N GLU A 324 20.27 2.05 -13.67
CA GLU A 324 20.36 0.72 -14.32
C GLU A 324 21.36 0.74 -15.47
N ASP A 325 21.27 1.74 -16.34
CA ASP A 325 22.19 1.89 -17.48
C ASP A 325 23.63 2.12 -17.06
N LEU A 326 23.85 2.80 -15.93
CA LEU A 326 25.16 3.04 -15.34
C LEU A 326 25.73 1.81 -14.64
N ASP A 327 24.97 0.72 -14.53
CA ASP A 327 25.42 -0.45 -13.80
C ASP A 327 26.47 -1.24 -14.58
N THR A 328 27.73 -0.88 -14.34
CA THR A 328 28.91 -1.57 -14.87
C THR A 328 29.45 -2.64 -13.94
N ARG A 329 28.73 -2.98 -12.85
CA ARG A 329 29.17 -4.02 -11.90
C ARG A 329 29.13 -5.38 -12.58
N SER A 330 29.96 -6.30 -12.07
CA SER A 330 29.84 -7.70 -12.45
C SER A 330 28.47 -8.23 -12.02
N GLU A 331 27.98 -9.25 -12.73
CA GLU A 331 26.74 -9.95 -12.36
C GLU A 331 26.81 -10.45 -10.90
N GLN A 332 27.97 -10.97 -10.48
CA GLN A 332 28.21 -11.41 -9.11
C GLN A 332 28.06 -10.29 -8.07
N ASP A 333 28.58 -9.09 -8.34
CA ASP A 333 28.47 -7.96 -7.40
C ASP A 333 27.03 -7.44 -7.32
N ARG A 334 26.34 -7.41 -8.47
CA ARG A 334 24.92 -7.04 -8.55
C ARG A 334 24.07 -8.02 -7.75
N ASP A 335 24.25 -9.32 -7.96
CA ASP A 335 23.52 -10.36 -7.23
C ASP A 335 23.82 -10.31 -5.74
N ALA A 336 25.06 -10.00 -5.35
CA ALA A 336 25.41 -9.82 -3.95
C ALA A 336 24.71 -8.61 -3.31
N GLU A 337 24.52 -7.51 -4.04
CA GLU A 337 23.76 -6.34 -3.57
C GLU A 337 22.26 -6.61 -3.48
N VAL A 338 21.69 -7.23 -4.51
CA VAL A 338 20.28 -7.67 -4.52
C VAL A 338 20.03 -8.64 -3.36
N GLY A 339 20.91 -9.62 -3.17
CA GLY A 339 20.86 -10.56 -2.05
C GLY A 339 20.83 -9.83 -0.70
N ARG A 340 21.67 -8.80 -0.49
CA ARG A 340 21.65 -8.01 0.75
C ARG A 340 20.35 -7.24 0.95
N LEU A 341 19.76 -6.69 -0.11
CA LEU A 341 18.45 -6.03 -0.05
C LEU A 341 17.36 -7.01 0.40
N LEU A 342 17.33 -8.18 -0.25
CA LEU A 342 16.35 -9.23 0.02
C LEU A 342 16.54 -9.77 1.44
N ASP A 343 17.77 -9.95 1.89
CA ASP A 343 18.08 -10.42 3.25
C ASP A 343 17.72 -9.40 4.32
N PHE A 344 17.89 -8.10 4.05
CA PHE A 344 17.43 -7.03 4.93
C PHE A 344 15.92 -7.10 5.15
N TYR A 345 15.14 -7.10 4.06
CA TYR A 345 13.69 -7.19 4.15
C TYR A 345 13.24 -8.52 4.76
N HIS A 346 13.90 -9.61 4.41
CA HIS A 346 13.58 -10.93 4.94
C HIS A 346 13.79 -11.00 6.45
N GLN A 347 14.96 -10.56 6.95
CA GLN A 347 15.21 -10.53 8.39
C GLN A 347 14.23 -9.62 9.12
N ARG A 348 13.91 -8.44 8.58
CA ARG A 348 12.91 -7.54 9.17
C ARG A 348 11.52 -8.18 9.23
N SER A 349 11.11 -8.94 8.21
CA SER A 349 9.86 -9.71 8.24
C SER A 349 9.88 -10.82 9.30
N VAL A 350 11.02 -11.48 9.52
CA VAL A 350 11.19 -12.47 10.61
C VAL A 350 11.02 -11.83 11.99
N ASP A 351 11.55 -10.63 12.16
CA ASP A 351 11.48 -9.88 13.42
C ASP A 351 10.05 -9.36 13.65
N ALA A 352 9.39 -8.90 12.59
CA ALA A 352 8.00 -8.45 12.62
C ALA A 352 7.03 -9.60 12.91
N ASP A 353 7.15 -10.75 12.22
CA ASP A 353 6.37 -11.98 12.52
C ASP A 353 6.45 -12.32 14.02
N HIS A 354 7.66 -12.33 14.56
CA HIS A 354 7.88 -12.63 15.97
C HIS A 354 7.23 -11.61 16.91
N ARG A 355 7.28 -10.33 16.58
CA ARG A 355 6.69 -9.27 17.41
C ARG A 355 5.16 -9.28 17.35
N LEU A 356 4.58 -9.52 16.17
CA LEU A 356 3.12 -9.53 15.97
C LEU A 356 2.46 -10.80 16.52
N ALA A 357 3.12 -11.97 16.41
CA ALA A 357 2.54 -13.25 16.80
C ALA A 357 3.57 -14.22 17.41
N PRO A 358 4.17 -13.90 18.59
CA PRO A 358 5.26 -14.70 19.18
C PRO A 358 4.86 -16.14 19.50
N GLY A 359 3.58 -16.38 19.80
CA GLY A 359 3.02 -17.70 20.10
C GLY A 359 2.70 -18.55 18.87
N ARG A 360 2.78 -18.02 17.64
CA ARG A 360 2.44 -18.76 16.42
C ARG A 360 3.55 -19.78 16.09
N PRO A 361 3.22 -21.02 15.70
CA PRO A 361 4.20 -22.09 15.54
C PRO A 361 4.80 -22.14 14.13
N TRP A 362 4.11 -21.64 13.10
CA TRP A 362 4.39 -21.95 11.70
C TRP A 362 5.80 -21.63 11.23
N ARG A 363 6.33 -20.43 11.54
CA ARG A 363 7.73 -20.12 11.24
C ARG A 363 8.69 -21.10 11.91
N ARG A 364 8.51 -21.40 13.20
CA ARG A 364 9.38 -22.33 13.93
C ARG A 364 9.28 -23.77 13.41
N LYS A 365 8.11 -24.14 12.88
CA LYS A 365 7.82 -25.47 12.37
C LYS A 365 8.41 -25.71 10.99
N PHE A 366 8.14 -24.81 10.05
CA PHE A 366 8.56 -24.97 8.65
C PHE A 366 9.93 -24.38 8.36
N PHE A 367 10.32 -23.34 9.09
CA PHE A 367 11.56 -22.58 8.86
C PHE A 367 12.32 -22.38 10.17
N PRO A 368 12.71 -23.47 10.87
CA PRO A 368 13.40 -23.44 12.15
C PRO A 368 14.81 -22.85 12.05
N GLU A 369 15.30 -22.40 10.91
CA GLU A 369 16.54 -21.64 10.74
C GLU A 369 16.32 -20.13 10.88
N LEU A 370 15.09 -19.66 10.69
CA LEU A 370 14.74 -18.24 10.77
C LEU A 370 14.62 -17.81 12.23
N ARG A 371 15.61 -17.02 12.68
CA ARG A 371 15.72 -16.53 14.06
C ARG A 371 15.41 -15.04 14.12
N PRO A 372 14.51 -14.61 15.01
CA PRO A 372 14.24 -13.19 15.20
C PRO A 372 15.41 -12.49 15.91
N ARG A 373 15.58 -11.22 15.60
CA ARG A 373 16.49 -10.26 16.23
C ARG A 373 15.66 -9.21 16.98
N SER A 374 16.29 -8.54 17.96
CA SER A 374 15.65 -7.47 18.74
C SER A 374 15.70 -6.16 17.94
N THR A 375 14.85 -6.06 16.93
CA THR A 375 14.88 -4.97 15.95
C THR A 375 13.69 -4.03 16.06
N PHE A 376 12.59 -4.47 16.68
CA PHE A 376 11.44 -3.63 17.00
C PHE A 376 11.22 -3.60 18.51
N ASP A 377 11.03 -2.41 19.07
CA ASP A 377 10.81 -2.19 20.50
C ASP A 377 9.43 -2.70 20.92
N ASP A 378 8.41 -2.53 20.06
CA ASP A 378 7.03 -2.95 20.31
C ASP A 378 6.30 -3.41 19.04
N GLU A 379 5.09 -3.93 19.23
CA GLU A 379 4.22 -4.40 18.15
C GLU A 379 3.80 -3.26 17.22
N ALA A 380 3.60 -2.04 17.75
CA ALA A 380 3.13 -0.91 16.96
C ALA A 380 4.20 -0.49 15.93
N GLN A 381 5.47 -0.42 16.35
CA GLN A 381 6.60 -0.11 15.48
C GLN A 381 6.77 -1.17 14.37
N ALA A 382 6.61 -2.46 14.69
CA ALA A 382 6.68 -3.53 13.70
C ALA A 382 5.54 -3.43 12.67
N ARG A 383 4.31 -3.11 13.11
CA ARG A 383 3.16 -2.89 12.23
C ARG A 383 3.35 -1.68 11.33
N GLU A 384 3.83 -0.56 11.87
CA GLU A 384 4.10 0.66 11.12
C GLU A 384 5.14 0.41 10.01
N TRP A 385 6.26 -0.25 10.36
CA TRP A 385 7.27 -0.62 9.38
C TRP A 385 6.72 -1.52 8.25
N LEU A 386 5.89 -2.51 8.60
CA LEU A 386 5.24 -3.38 7.60
C LEU A 386 4.31 -2.61 6.67
N ARG A 387 3.61 -1.57 7.15
CA ARG A 387 2.79 -0.69 6.31
C ARG A 387 3.66 0.14 5.36
N ASP A 388 4.71 0.76 5.88
CA ASP A 388 5.59 1.62 5.09
C ASP A 388 6.35 0.85 4.00
N GLU A 389 6.78 -0.38 4.31
CA GLU A 389 7.56 -1.24 3.40
C GLU A 389 6.71 -2.23 2.61
N ARG A 390 5.38 -2.19 2.74
CA ARG A 390 4.45 -3.14 2.12
C ARG A 390 4.70 -3.36 0.62
N LEU A 391 4.84 -2.27 -0.13
CA LEU A 391 5.10 -2.32 -1.58
C LEU A 391 6.51 -2.83 -1.90
N ASN A 392 7.50 -2.53 -1.05
CA ASN A 392 8.86 -3.06 -1.18
C ASN A 392 8.90 -4.57 -0.95
N LEU A 393 8.20 -5.04 0.08
CA LEU A 393 8.06 -6.47 0.38
C LEU A 393 7.38 -7.21 -0.77
N ARG A 394 6.29 -6.67 -1.30
CA ARG A 394 5.62 -7.27 -2.45
C ARG A 394 6.51 -7.32 -3.68
N ALA A 395 7.14 -6.21 -4.07
CA ALA A 395 8.04 -6.17 -5.22
C ALA A 395 9.20 -7.18 -5.07
N ALA A 396 9.70 -7.36 -3.85
CA ALA A 396 10.71 -8.36 -3.57
C ALA A 396 10.21 -9.79 -3.70
N ILE A 397 8.98 -10.09 -3.24
CA ILE A 397 8.34 -11.40 -3.40
C ILE A 397 8.14 -11.72 -4.88
N GLU A 398 7.65 -10.76 -5.65
CA GLU A 398 7.47 -10.89 -7.10
C GLU A 398 8.80 -11.16 -7.80
N PHE A 399 9.85 -10.40 -7.48
CA PHE A 399 11.18 -10.64 -8.02
C PHE A 399 11.72 -12.04 -7.68
N LEU A 400 11.58 -12.51 -6.43
CA LEU A 400 11.97 -13.87 -6.04
C LEU A 400 11.21 -14.94 -6.83
N ALA A 401 9.91 -14.73 -7.08
CA ALA A 401 9.11 -15.63 -7.89
C ALA A 401 9.57 -15.65 -9.36
N GLU A 402 9.96 -14.51 -9.92
CA GLU A 402 10.51 -14.39 -11.29
C GLU A 402 11.84 -15.15 -11.44
N VAL A 403 12.74 -15.05 -10.45
CA VAL A 403 14.04 -15.74 -10.48
C VAL A 403 14.00 -17.19 -9.98
N GLY A 404 12.82 -17.69 -9.57
CA GLY A 404 12.60 -19.09 -9.21
C GLY A 404 13.00 -19.47 -7.78
N GLU A 405 13.12 -18.51 -6.87
CA GLU A 405 13.47 -18.69 -5.45
C GLU A 405 12.24 -19.09 -4.61
N ALA A 406 11.64 -20.24 -4.95
CA ALA A 406 10.37 -20.71 -4.40
C ALA A 406 10.33 -20.77 -2.86
N ASP A 407 11.39 -21.27 -2.24
CA ASP A 407 11.47 -21.46 -0.79
C ASP A 407 11.36 -20.11 -0.05
N ARG A 408 12.04 -19.06 -0.55
CA ARG A 408 11.96 -17.71 0.03
C ARG A 408 10.60 -17.06 -0.18
N VAL A 409 9.94 -17.29 -1.31
CA VAL A 409 8.56 -16.83 -1.55
C VAL A 409 7.62 -17.46 -0.52
N ALA A 410 7.74 -18.77 -0.28
CA ALA A 410 6.94 -19.49 0.69
C ALA A 410 7.21 -19.01 2.13
N GLN A 411 8.46 -18.77 2.50
CA GLN A 411 8.84 -18.15 3.77
C GLN A 411 8.12 -16.83 3.99
N TRP A 412 8.13 -15.92 3.01
CA TRP A 412 7.46 -14.63 3.15
C TRP A 412 5.95 -14.71 3.25
N CYS A 413 5.30 -15.67 2.57
CA CYS A 413 3.87 -15.91 2.77
C CYS A 413 3.55 -16.21 4.24
N VAL A 414 4.36 -17.09 4.87
CA VAL A 414 4.20 -17.45 6.28
C VAL A 414 4.52 -16.29 7.23
N LEU A 415 5.59 -15.53 6.95
CA LEU A 415 6.05 -14.41 7.80
C LEU A 415 5.10 -13.21 7.78
N LEU A 416 4.45 -12.92 6.65
CA LEU A 416 3.56 -11.75 6.52
C LEU A 416 2.13 -12.05 6.97
N TRP A 417 1.78 -13.31 7.23
CA TRP A 417 0.44 -13.68 7.69
C TRP A 417 -0.05 -12.92 8.93
N PRO A 418 0.72 -12.76 10.03
CA PRO A 418 0.26 -12.03 11.21
C PRO A 418 -0.14 -10.58 10.90
N PHE A 419 0.54 -9.95 9.95
CA PHE A 419 0.20 -8.62 9.48
C PHE A 419 -1.16 -8.62 8.78
N TYR A 420 -1.33 -9.49 7.79
CA TYR A 420 -2.59 -9.60 7.04
C TYR A 420 -3.77 -10.00 7.94
N GLU A 421 -3.57 -10.88 8.92
CA GLU A 421 -4.60 -11.31 9.88
C GLU A 421 -5.04 -10.20 10.84
N LYS A 422 -4.11 -9.36 11.30
CA LYS A 422 -4.41 -8.28 12.24
C LYS A 422 -4.98 -7.07 11.55
N GLU A 423 -4.40 -6.70 10.41
CA GLU A 423 -4.86 -5.55 9.64
C GLU A 423 -6.15 -5.87 8.90
N LYS A 424 -6.29 -7.11 8.37
CA LYS A 424 -7.36 -7.58 7.46
C LYS A 424 -7.59 -6.70 6.23
N GLN A 425 -6.92 -5.55 6.14
CA GLN A 425 -7.17 -4.56 5.12
C GLN A 425 -6.45 -4.80 3.82
N TYR A 426 -5.27 -5.40 3.96
CA TYR A 426 -4.37 -5.72 2.86
C TYR A 426 -4.66 -7.12 2.32
N VAL A 427 -5.93 -7.52 2.18
CA VAL A 427 -6.30 -8.84 1.62
C VAL A 427 -5.84 -8.98 0.17
N ASP A 428 -5.82 -7.87 -0.59
CA ASP A 428 -5.37 -7.90 -1.97
C ASP A 428 -3.87 -8.26 -2.07
N ASP A 429 -3.04 -7.76 -1.13
CA ASP A 429 -1.65 -8.18 -0.99
C ASP A 429 -1.51 -9.63 -0.54
N LEU A 430 -2.32 -10.03 0.45
CA LEU A 430 -2.38 -11.43 0.91
C LEU A 430 -2.61 -12.34 -0.32
N PHE A 431 -3.60 -12.02 -1.15
CA PHE A 431 -3.91 -12.79 -2.36
C PHE A 431 -2.78 -12.75 -3.38
N ALA A 432 -2.21 -11.58 -3.68
CA ALA A 432 -1.10 -11.46 -4.62
C ALA A 432 0.09 -12.33 -4.19
N VAL A 433 0.51 -12.20 -2.94
CA VAL A 433 1.66 -12.93 -2.37
C VAL A 433 1.37 -14.43 -2.27
N HIS A 434 0.21 -14.84 -1.76
CA HIS A 434 -0.09 -16.27 -1.55
C HIS A 434 -0.33 -17.01 -2.86
N ARG A 435 -0.85 -16.34 -3.91
CA ARG A 435 -0.94 -16.94 -5.26
C ARG A 435 0.45 -17.21 -5.85
N LEU A 436 1.41 -16.30 -5.65
CA LEU A 436 2.80 -16.53 -6.03
C LEU A 436 3.40 -17.69 -5.23
N GLY A 437 3.19 -17.71 -3.91
CA GLY A 437 3.62 -18.81 -3.05
C GLY A 437 3.08 -20.17 -3.48
N LEU A 438 1.77 -20.29 -3.71
CA LEU A 438 1.14 -21.53 -4.17
C LEU A 438 1.63 -21.98 -5.55
N LYS A 439 1.94 -21.04 -6.45
CA LYS A 439 2.53 -21.34 -7.77
C LYS A 439 3.98 -21.81 -7.66
N ALA A 440 4.74 -21.26 -6.71
CA ALA A 440 6.15 -21.56 -6.53
C ALA A 440 6.39 -22.83 -5.69
N CYS A 441 5.53 -23.12 -4.71
CA CYS A 441 5.67 -24.27 -3.81
C CYS A 441 5.78 -25.59 -4.57
N ARG A 442 6.75 -26.40 -4.17
CA ARG A 442 6.98 -27.72 -4.78
C ARG A 442 5.98 -28.74 -4.25
N SER A 443 5.77 -29.82 -5.00
CA SER A 443 4.88 -30.91 -4.55
C SER A 443 5.34 -31.56 -3.25
N SER A 444 6.64 -31.53 -2.94
CA SER A 444 7.21 -32.05 -1.69
C SER A 444 6.88 -31.21 -0.44
N GLU A 445 6.36 -29.99 -0.60
CA GLU A 445 6.11 -29.04 0.49
C GLU A 445 4.64 -29.03 0.91
N VAL A 446 4.03 -30.21 1.02
CA VAL A 446 2.59 -30.39 1.23
C VAL A 446 2.08 -29.61 2.45
N GLY A 447 2.83 -29.62 3.57
CA GLY A 447 2.44 -28.89 4.78
C GLY A 447 2.42 -27.36 4.61
N VAL A 448 3.40 -26.79 3.91
CA VAL A 448 3.42 -25.35 3.62
C VAL A 448 2.28 -24.98 2.68
N ARG A 449 2.04 -25.79 1.64
CA ARG A 449 0.90 -25.60 0.72
C ARG A 449 -0.45 -25.63 1.44
N SER A 450 -0.63 -26.57 2.37
CA SER A 450 -1.81 -26.64 3.25
C SER A 450 -2.01 -25.34 4.02
N LEU A 451 -0.94 -24.83 4.64
CA LEU A 451 -0.98 -23.57 5.37
C LEU A 451 -1.33 -22.39 4.46
N LEU A 452 -0.71 -22.27 3.29
CA LEU A 452 -0.97 -21.16 2.37
C LEU A 452 -2.41 -21.18 1.84
N HIS A 453 -2.97 -22.35 1.53
CA HIS A 453 -4.39 -22.47 1.17
C HIS A 453 -5.31 -22.03 2.32
N THR A 454 -4.98 -22.45 3.56
CA THR A 454 -5.74 -22.06 4.75
C THR A 454 -5.69 -20.56 4.99
N GLN A 455 -4.54 -19.92 4.78
CA GLN A 455 -4.35 -18.47 4.90
C GLN A 455 -5.11 -17.71 3.81
N LEU A 456 -5.06 -18.17 2.56
CA LEU A 456 -5.86 -17.62 1.46
C LEU A 456 -7.36 -17.72 1.74
N ALA A 457 -7.81 -18.87 2.27
CA ALA A 457 -9.20 -19.13 2.60
C ALA A 457 -9.73 -18.18 3.68
N PHE A 458 -8.91 -17.83 4.68
CA PHE A 458 -9.27 -16.78 5.64
C PHE A 458 -9.45 -15.41 4.99
N GLY A 459 -8.64 -15.07 3.98
CA GLY A 459 -8.84 -13.88 3.17
C GLY A 459 -10.25 -13.84 2.58
N HIS A 460 -10.65 -14.89 1.85
CA HIS A 460 -12.00 -15.03 1.30
C HIS A 460 -13.09 -15.02 2.39
N TYR A 461 -12.84 -15.67 3.53
CA TYR A 461 -13.77 -15.68 4.66
C TYR A 461 -14.03 -14.28 5.23
N TRP A 462 -13.00 -13.44 5.38
CA TRP A 462 -13.17 -12.06 5.83
C TRP A 462 -13.97 -11.24 4.82
N LEU A 463 -13.72 -11.45 3.53
CA LEU A 463 -14.46 -10.81 2.42
C LEU A 463 -15.90 -11.27 2.27
N ARG A 464 -16.27 -12.38 2.92
CA ARG A 464 -17.56 -13.06 2.78
C ARG A 464 -17.75 -13.75 1.41
N ASP A 465 -16.65 -14.04 0.72
CA ASP A 465 -16.60 -14.93 -0.44
C ASP A 465 -16.62 -16.39 0.07
N LEU A 466 -17.76 -16.80 0.62
CA LEU A 466 -17.85 -18.00 1.46
C LEU A 466 -17.67 -19.31 0.67
N ASP A 467 -18.03 -19.33 -0.60
CA ASP A 467 -17.83 -20.52 -1.45
C ASP A 467 -16.33 -20.73 -1.73
N GLU A 468 -15.63 -19.67 -2.13
CA GLU A 468 -14.18 -19.67 -2.32
C GLU A 468 -13.43 -19.99 -1.03
N ALA A 469 -13.90 -19.46 0.11
CA ALA A 469 -13.33 -19.76 1.42
C ALA A 469 -13.46 -21.26 1.75
N VAL A 470 -14.67 -21.83 1.59
CA VAL A 470 -14.93 -23.25 1.85
C VAL A 470 -14.06 -24.14 0.97
N ASP A 471 -13.96 -23.84 -0.33
CA ASP A 471 -13.16 -24.65 -1.26
C ASP A 471 -11.66 -24.58 -0.92
N ALA A 472 -11.14 -23.39 -0.64
CA ALA A 472 -9.74 -23.22 -0.24
C ALA A 472 -9.42 -23.87 1.11
N PHE A 473 -10.30 -23.78 2.12
CA PHE A 473 -10.13 -24.51 3.38
C PHE A 473 -10.19 -26.03 3.20
N ARG A 474 -11.08 -26.53 2.33
CA ARG A 474 -11.19 -27.95 2.02
C ARG A 474 -9.89 -28.48 1.40
N THR A 475 -9.34 -27.76 0.42
CA THR A 475 -8.03 -28.09 -0.15
C THR A 475 -6.91 -28.06 0.91
N GLY A 476 -6.90 -27.02 1.77
CA GLY A 476 -5.95 -26.95 2.88
C GLY A 476 -6.03 -28.15 3.83
N LEU A 477 -7.25 -28.60 4.14
CA LEU A 477 -7.52 -29.74 5.02
C LEU A 477 -7.09 -31.07 4.39
N GLU A 478 -7.33 -31.26 3.09
CA GLU A 478 -6.87 -32.45 2.37
C GLU A 478 -5.35 -32.54 2.36
N LEU A 479 -4.66 -31.43 2.07
CA LEU A 479 -3.20 -31.35 2.10
C LEU A 479 -2.65 -31.56 3.52
N ALA A 480 -3.33 -31.05 4.57
CA ALA A 480 -2.92 -31.28 5.95
C ALA A 480 -2.93 -32.78 6.32
N LYS A 481 -3.98 -33.50 5.88
CA LYS A 481 -4.11 -34.95 6.06
C LYS A 481 -3.05 -35.72 5.29
N GLU A 482 -2.75 -35.30 4.06
CA GLU A 482 -1.65 -35.87 3.25
C GLU A 482 -0.30 -35.67 3.95
N ALA A 483 -0.05 -34.48 4.50
CA ALA A 483 1.14 -34.17 5.29
C ALA A 483 1.19 -34.90 6.64
N ARG A 484 0.08 -35.51 7.08
CA ARG A 484 -0.09 -36.16 8.39
C ARG A 484 0.26 -35.22 9.55
N ASP A 485 -0.15 -33.97 9.42
CA ASP A 485 0.12 -32.91 10.39
C ASP A 485 -1.16 -32.52 11.11
N GLU A 486 -1.32 -33.00 12.34
CA GLU A 486 -2.50 -32.78 13.16
C GLU A 486 -2.76 -31.29 13.45
N GLU A 487 -1.71 -30.48 13.57
CA GLU A 487 -1.86 -29.06 13.85
C GLU A 487 -2.36 -28.29 12.62
N LEU A 488 -1.89 -28.66 11.42
CA LEU A 488 -2.44 -28.16 10.16
C LEU A 488 -3.88 -28.65 9.96
N GLU A 489 -4.16 -29.93 10.23
CA GLU A 489 -5.51 -30.51 10.07
C GLU A 489 -6.51 -29.76 10.95
N ALA A 490 -6.14 -29.55 12.21
CA ALA A 490 -6.93 -28.78 13.16
C ALA A 490 -7.16 -27.35 12.65
N THR A 491 -6.14 -26.68 12.11
CA THR A 491 -6.24 -25.28 11.64
C THR A 491 -7.15 -25.15 10.42
N ALA A 492 -7.02 -26.07 9.46
CA ALA A 492 -7.87 -26.07 8.26
C ALA A 492 -9.31 -26.48 8.60
N ALA A 493 -9.52 -27.46 9.50
CA ALA A 493 -10.84 -27.86 9.97
C ALA A 493 -11.55 -26.75 10.75
N GLU A 494 -10.81 -26.01 11.56
CA GLU A 494 -11.27 -24.81 12.26
C GLU A 494 -11.77 -23.75 11.27
N GLY A 495 -10.95 -23.39 10.29
CA GLY A 495 -11.32 -22.43 9.25
C GLY A 495 -12.55 -22.88 8.43
N LEU A 496 -12.56 -24.15 8.00
CA LEU A 496 -13.69 -24.73 7.27
C LEU A 496 -14.98 -24.70 8.09
N GLY A 497 -14.91 -25.07 9.37
CA GLY A 497 -16.07 -25.01 10.28
C GLY A 497 -16.61 -23.60 10.46
N LEU A 498 -15.73 -22.59 10.57
CA LEU A 498 -16.14 -21.18 10.62
C LEU A 498 -16.80 -20.71 9.31
N ALA A 499 -16.27 -21.13 8.16
CA ALA A 499 -16.84 -20.79 6.86
C ALA A 499 -18.23 -21.44 6.65
N GLU A 500 -18.40 -22.71 7.04
CA GLU A 500 -19.70 -23.38 6.99
C GLU A 500 -20.72 -22.75 7.94
N LEU A 501 -20.28 -22.36 9.15
CA LEU A 501 -21.13 -21.61 10.07
C LEU A 501 -21.58 -20.28 9.46
N ALA A 502 -20.66 -19.58 8.80
CA ALA A 502 -20.95 -18.34 8.11
C ALA A 502 -21.91 -18.49 6.92
N ARG A 503 -21.99 -19.68 6.30
CA ARG A 503 -23.00 -20.04 5.29
C ARG A 503 -24.36 -20.41 5.89
N GLY A 504 -24.45 -20.58 7.21
CA GLY A 504 -25.64 -21.05 7.90
C GLY A 504 -25.71 -22.58 8.08
N ASN A 505 -24.68 -23.32 7.69
CA ASN A 505 -24.61 -24.78 7.81
C ASN A 505 -24.17 -25.22 9.22
N VAL A 506 -24.99 -24.90 10.23
CA VAL A 506 -24.64 -25.05 11.66
C VAL A 506 -24.25 -26.49 12.03
N GLU A 507 -24.99 -27.49 11.54
CA GLU A 507 -24.71 -28.90 11.82
C GLU A 507 -23.32 -29.33 11.31
N GLN A 508 -23.01 -29.01 10.05
CA GLN A 508 -21.72 -29.33 9.45
C GLN A 508 -20.58 -28.56 10.14
N ALA A 509 -20.80 -27.30 10.49
CA ALA A 509 -19.85 -26.51 11.26
C ALA A 509 -19.55 -27.14 12.63
N GLY A 510 -20.59 -27.58 13.36
CA GLY A 510 -20.45 -28.26 14.64
C GLY A 510 -19.60 -29.53 14.53
N LEU A 511 -19.84 -30.37 13.51
CA LEU A 511 -19.05 -31.58 13.27
C LEU A 511 -17.56 -31.27 13.03
N LEU A 512 -17.27 -30.28 12.19
CA LEU A 512 -15.90 -29.87 11.86
C LEU A 512 -15.17 -29.28 13.07
N LEU A 513 -15.86 -28.44 13.85
CA LEU A 513 -15.29 -27.79 15.03
C LEU A 513 -15.12 -28.76 16.20
N ALA A 514 -16.01 -29.76 16.34
CA ALA A 514 -15.86 -30.84 17.30
C ALA A 514 -14.65 -31.71 16.97
N ARG A 515 -14.44 -31.99 15.67
CA ARG A 515 -13.23 -32.69 15.21
C ARG A 515 -11.96 -31.88 15.47
N ASN A 516 -11.96 -30.57 15.23
CA ASN A 516 -10.85 -29.68 15.61
C ASN A 516 -10.57 -29.75 17.12
N LEU A 517 -11.60 -29.76 17.97
CA LEU A 517 -11.44 -29.90 19.42
C LEU A 517 -10.85 -31.26 19.83
N GLU A 518 -11.27 -32.34 19.18
CA GLU A 518 -10.70 -33.68 19.40
C GLU A 518 -9.20 -33.70 19.09
N ILE A 519 -8.81 -33.20 17.92
CA ILE A 519 -7.41 -33.12 17.51
C ILE A 519 -6.62 -32.21 18.46
N ALA A 520 -7.15 -31.03 18.77
CA ALA A 520 -6.53 -30.07 19.69
C ALA A 520 -6.35 -30.63 21.11
N SER A 521 -7.22 -31.56 21.54
CA SER A 521 -7.08 -32.23 22.85
C SER A 521 -5.95 -33.26 22.87
N GLY A 522 -5.59 -33.81 21.71
CA GLY A 522 -4.41 -34.68 21.55
C GLY A 522 -3.09 -33.90 21.47
N ILE A 523 -3.14 -32.64 21.03
CA ILE A 523 -1.99 -31.74 20.97
C ILE A 523 -1.79 -31.14 22.37
N ALA A 524 -0.65 -31.42 23.02
CA ALA A 524 -0.31 -30.90 24.36
C ALA A 524 0.05 -29.38 24.36
N GLU A 525 -0.82 -28.55 23.76
CA GLU A 525 -0.67 -27.10 23.67
C GLU A 525 -1.99 -26.43 24.10
N GLU A 526 -1.96 -25.76 25.25
CA GLU A 526 -3.18 -25.25 25.91
C GLU A 526 -3.89 -24.16 25.11
N ARG A 527 -3.14 -23.32 24.38
CA ARG A 527 -3.71 -22.24 23.57
C ARG A 527 -4.52 -22.79 22.39
N ARG A 528 -4.05 -23.85 21.75
CA ARG A 528 -4.76 -24.59 20.69
C ARG A 528 -6.09 -25.12 21.20
N LEU A 529 -6.07 -25.75 22.37
CA LEU A 529 -7.27 -26.29 23.01
C LEU A 529 -8.27 -25.17 23.36
N ALA A 530 -7.79 -24.03 23.85
CA ALA A 530 -8.63 -22.86 24.12
C ALA A 530 -9.27 -22.28 22.85
N LEU A 531 -8.51 -22.16 21.75
CA LEU A 531 -9.02 -21.71 20.45
C LEU A 531 -10.09 -22.67 19.91
N ALA A 532 -9.86 -23.98 19.99
CA ALA A 532 -10.83 -24.98 19.54
C ALA A 532 -12.15 -24.92 20.34
N ARG A 533 -12.08 -24.76 21.67
CA ARG A 533 -13.27 -24.54 22.52
C ARG A 533 -14.01 -23.27 22.14
N PHE A 534 -13.27 -22.17 21.98
CA PHE A 534 -13.84 -20.88 21.59
C PHE A 534 -14.58 -20.95 20.25
N HIS A 535 -13.98 -21.61 19.25
CA HIS A 535 -14.60 -21.73 17.94
C HIS A 535 -15.78 -22.70 17.92
N LEU A 536 -15.69 -23.85 18.60
CA LEU A 536 -16.81 -24.78 18.75
C LEU A 536 -18.02 -24.11 19.40
N ALA A 537 -17.81 -23.30 20.44
CA ALA A 537 -18.89 -22.59 21.11
C ALA A 537 -19.79 -21.76 20.17
N LYS A 538 -19.27 -21.32 19.02
CA LYS A 538 -20.05 -20.55 18.04
C LYS A 538 -21.17 -21.38 17.39
N ALA A 539 -20.94 -22.67 17.17
CA ALA A 539 -21.88 -23.60 16.55
C ALA A 539 -22.77 -24.35 17.56
N GLU A 540 -22.42 -24.32 18.85
CA GLU A 540 -23.12 -25.03 19.91
C GLU A 540 -24.34 -24.27 20.46
N SER A 541 -25.19 -24.98 21.21
CA SER A 541 -26.31 -24.38 21.96
C SER A 541 -25.80 -23.35 22.99
N PRO A 542 -26.63 -22.36 23.39
CA PRO A 542 -26.21 -21.36 24.36
C PRO A 542 -25.63 -21.95 25.66
N GLU A 543 -26.21 -23.03 26.19
CA GLU A 543 -25.76 -23.68 27.42
C GLU A 543 -24.34 -24.25 27.27
N THR A 544 -24.13 -25.09 26.26
CA THR A 544 -22.82 -25.70 25.98
C THR A 544 -21.78 -24.65 25.60
N ALA A 545 -22.18 -23.65 24.81
CA ALA A 545 -21.31 -22.58 24.35
C ALA A 545 -20.74 -21.77 25.53
N LEU A 546 -21.56 -21.42 26.52
CA LEU A 546 -21.11 -20.62 27.67
C LEU A 546 -20.07 -21.36 28.52
N ASP A 547 -20.19 -22.67 28.68
CA ASP A 547 -19.18 -23.48 29.37
C ASP A 547 -17.86 -23.55 28.59
N LEU A 548 -17.93 -23.76 27.27
CA LEU A 548 -16.75 -23.77 26.39
C LEU A 548 -16.04 -22.41 26.40
N LEU A 549 -16.80 -21.31 26.33
CA LEU A 549 -16.29 -19.94 26.37
C LEU A 549 -15.62 -19.64 27.72
N ARG A 550 -16.22 -20.07 28.83
CA ARG A 550 -15.63 -19.91 30.17
C ARG A 550 -14.27 -20.60 30.28
N LEU A 551 -14.17 -21.84 29.78
CA LEU A 551 -12.92 -22.60 29.78
C LEU A 551 -11.87 -21.94 28.88
N ALA A 552 -12.24 -21.51 27.66
CA ALA A 552 -11.33 -20.81 26.76
C ALA A 552 -10.82 -19.48 27.37
N ALA A 553 -11.70 -18.70 28.00
CA ALA A 553 -11.33 -17.45 28.65
C ALA A 553 -10.33 -17.64 29.81
N SER A 554 -10.42 -18.73 30.59
CA SER A 554 -9.45 -19.02 31.65
C SER A 554 -8.04 -19.12 31.08
N THR A 555 -7.88 -19.95 30.06
CA THR A 555 -6.58 -20.17 29.41
C THR A 555 -6.06 -18.90 28.74
N PHE A 556 -6.90 -18.12 28.04
CA PHE A 556 -6.44 -16.86 27.44
C PHE A 556 -6.01 -15.82 28.49
N ARG A 557 -6.68 -15.75 29.66
CA ARG A 557 -6.27 -14.85 30.75
C ARG A 557 -4.95 -15.26 31.36
N GLU A 558 -4.75 -16.56 31.64
CA GLU A 558 -3.49 -17.09 32.17
C GLU A 558 -2.29 -16.78 31.25
N ARG A 559 -2.56 -16.67 29.95
CA ARG A 559 -1.57 -16.35 28.91
C ARG A 559 -1.49 -14.87 28.55
N ASN A 560 -2.26 -14.00 29.21
CA ASN A 560 -2.35 -12.56 28.92
C ASN A 560 -2.78 -12.24 27.47
N GLU A 561 -3.60 -13.08 26.84
CA GLU A 561 -4.12 -12.86 25.49
C GLU A 561 -5.41 -12.00 25.52
N VAL A 562 -5.25 -10.73 25.87
CA VAL A 562 -6.36 -9.78 26.10
C VAL A 562 -7.33 -9.66 24.91
N GLU A 563 -6.82 -9.68 23.67
CA GLU A 563 -7.65 -9.62 22.46
C GLU A 563 -8.52 -10.89 22.30
N ASN A 564 -8.00 -12.07 22.65
CA ASN A 564 -8.77 -13.31 22.60
C ASN A 564 -9.81 -13.39 23.73
N VAL A 565 -9.52 -12.83 24.92
CA VAL A 565 -10.51 -12.69 25.99
C VAL A 565 -11.68 -11.80 25.53
N ALA A 566 -11.40 -10.67 24.88
CA ALA A 566 -12.45 -9.80 24.35
C ALA A 566 -13.28 -10.47 23.24
N LYS A 567 -12.67 -11.29 22.37
CA LYS A 567 -13.41 -12.12 21.40
C LYS A 567 -14.31 -13.16 22.08
N VAL A 568 -13.88 -13.74 23.19
CA VAL A 568 -14.71 -14.63 24.01
C VAL A 568 -15.85 -13.88 24.67
N ASP A 569 -15.62 -12.68 25.19
CA ASP A 569 -16.66 -11.80 25.77
C ASP A 569 -17.72 -11.42 24.72
N LEU A 570 -17.32 -11.12 23.48
CA LEU A 570 -18.24 -10.91 22.35
C LEU A 570 -19.17 -12.10 22.14
N TRP A 571 -18.61 -13.30 22.02
CA TRP A 571 -19.42 -14.51 21.79
C TRP A 571 -20.23 -14.93 23.01
N THR A 572 -19.76 -14.62 24.22
CA THR A 572 -20.52 -14.77 25.46
C THR A 572 -21.76 -13.89 25.42
N GLY A 573 -21.61 -12.61 25.04
CA GLY A 573 -22.72 -11.69 24.83
C GLY A 573 -23.72 -12.18 23.79
N LYS A 574 -23.25 -12.62 22.62
CA LYS A 574 -24.12 -13.19 21.56
C LYS A 574 -24.91 -14.42 22.05
N LYS A 575 -24.29 -15.35 22.78
CA LYS A 575 -24.98 -16.55 23.28
C LYS A 575 -25.94 -16.25 24.43
N LEU A 576 -25.65 -15.24 25.26
CA LEU A 576 -26.60 -14.73 26.26
C LEU A 576 -27.81 -14.07 25.60
N LEU A 577 -27.61 -13.31 24.51
CA LEU A 577 -28.69 -12.79 23.70
C LEU A 577 -29.57 -13.89 23.11
N ASP A 578 -28.97 -14.96 22.56
CA ASP A 578 -29.72 -16.12 22.05
C ASP A 578 -30.62 -16.74 23.12
N LYS A 579 -30.13 -16.81 24.37
CA LYS A 579 -30.88 -17.28 25.54
C LYS A 579 -31.95 -16.29 26.05
N GLY A 580 -31.89 -15.04 25.61
CA GLY A 580 -32.76 -13.95 26.08
C GLY A 580 -32.29 -13.28 27.38
N ASP A 581 -31.07 -13.56 27.84
CA ASP A 581 -30.47 -12.94 29.03
C ASP A 581 -29.77 -11.61 28.65
N THR A 582 -30.58 -10.59 28.40
CA THR A 582 -30.10 -9.28 27.94
C THR A 582 -29.33 -8.52 29.03
N GLU A 583 -29.63 -8.75 30.31
CA GLU A 583 -28.93 -8.12 31.43
C GLU A 583 -27.48 -8.60 31.55
N ALA A 584 -27.24 -9.91 31.39
CA ALA A 584 -25.88 -10.45 31.40
C ALA A 584 -25.12 -10.21 30.08
N ALA A 585 -25.82 -10.10 28.95
CA ALA A 585 -25.20 -9.88 27.64
C ALA A 585 -24.51 -8.52 27.52
N ARG A 586 -25.15 -7.44 28.00
CA ARG A 586 -24.63 -6.06 27.90
C ARG A 586 -23.21 -5.88 28.45
N PRO A 587 -22.92 -6.21 29.73
CA PRO A 587 -21.58 -6.01 30.28
C PRO A 587 -20.50 -6.87 29.60
N ALA A 588 -20.86 -8.02 29.01
CA ALA A 588 -19.90 -8.81 28.24
C ALA A 588 -19.51 -8.10 26.94
N LEU A 589 -20.48 -7.57 26.20
CA LEU A 589 -20.23 -6.83 24.96
C LEU A 589 -19.47 -5.51 25.22
N GLU A 590 -19.82 -4.77 26.29
CA GLU A 590 -19.13 -3.52 26.65
C GLU A 590 -17.65 -3.74 27.01
N ARG A 591 -17.33 -4.80 27.78
CA ARG A 591 -15.93 -5.15 28.06
C ARG A 591 -15.15 -5.48 26.79
N ALA A 592 -15.76 -6.22 25.87
CA ALA A 592 -15.13 -6.54 24.59
C ALA A 592 -14.86 -5.26 23.78
N LEU A 593 -15.81 -4.31 23.77
CA LEU A 593 -15.71 -3.07 23.01
C LEU A 593 -14.55 -2.20 23.51
N VAL A 594 -14.42 -2.03 24.82
CA VAL A 594 -13.32 -1.25 25.43
C VAL A 594 -11.97 -1.78 24.97
N VAL A 595 -11.74 -3.09 25.09
CA VAL A 595 -10.46 -3.71 24.72
C VAL A 595 -10.17 -3.55 23.23
N MET A 596 -11.15 -3.79 22.35
CA MET A 596 -10.92 -3.69 20.90
C MET A 596 -10.69 -2.24 20.46
N SER A 597 -11.36 -1.27 21.09
CA SER A 597 -11.18 0.16 20.82
C SER A 597 -9.79 0.64 21.24
N GLU A 598 -9.37 0.34 22.48
CA GLU A 598 -8.04 0.71 23.00
C GLU A 598 -6.89 0.11 22.18
N ARG A 599 -7.12 -1.06 21.58
CA ARG A 599 -6.14 -1.77 20.74
C ARG A 599 -6.20 -1.39 19.26
N GLY A 600 -7.12 -0.50 18.86
CA GLY A 600 -7.31 -0.10 17.47
C GLY A 600 -7.72 -1.26 16.55
N ARG A 601 -8.54 -2.18 17.06
CA ARG A 601 -9.01 -3.39 16.36
C ARG A 601 -10.36 -3.15 15.72
N HIS A 602 -10.37 -2.22 14.78
CA HIS A 602 -11.55 -1.69 14.13
C HIS A 602 -12.55 -2.71 13.57
N PHE A 603 -12.07 -3.77 12.91
CA PHE A 603 -12.96 -4.82 12.42
C PHE A 603 -13.68 -5.54 13.56
N ASP A 604 -12.90 -5.91 14.59
CA ASP A 604 -13.40 -6.64 15.74
C ASP A 604 -14.34 -5.73 16.58
N GLU A 605 -14.05 -4.43 16.65
CA GLU A 605 -14.91 -3.37 17.23
C GLU A 605 -16.28 -3.30 16.54
N ALA A 606 -16.32 -3.31 15.20
CA ALA A 606 -17.55 -3.32 14.43
C ALA A 606 -18.41 -4.58 14.69
N GLU A 607 -17.79 -5.75 14.83
CA GLU A 607 -18.52 -6.97 15.19
C GLU A 607 -19.18 -6.89 16.57
N ILE A 608 -18.59 -6.14 17.50
CA ILE A 608 -19.13 -5.91 18.84
C ILE A 608 -20.25 -4.87 18.80
N GLN A 609 -20.07 -3.78 18.04
CA GLN A 609 -21.12 -2.78 17.82
C GLN A 609 -22.36 -3.39 17.14
N ASP A 610 -22.18 -4.30 16.16
CA ASP A 610 -23.28 -5.08 15.57
C ASP A 610 -24.07 -5.85 16.65
N ALA A 611 -23.37 -6.53 17.55
CA ALA A 611 -24.00 -7.28 18.64
C ALA A 611 -24.67 -6.38 19.69
N LEU A 612 -24.11 -5.20 19.97
CA LEU A 612 -24.73 -4.19 20.84
C LEU A 612 -26.00 -3.61 20.19
N GLY A 613 -26.00 -3.43 18.87
CA GLY A 613 -27.18 -3.05 18.10
C GLY A 613 -28.28 -4.11 18.19
N ASP A 614 -27.92 -5.39 18.04
CA ASP A 614 -28.85 -6.53 18.20
C ASP A 614 -29.43 -6.59 19.62
N LEU A 615 -28.61 -6.35 20.64
CA LEU A 615 -29.06 -6.23 22.04
C LEU A 615 -30.07 -5.08 22.18
N ALA A 616 -29.72 -3.87 21.74
CA ALA A 616 -30.55 -2.67 21.86
C ALA A 616 -31.90 -2.84 21.13
N ALA A 617 -31.88 -3.42 19.93
CA ALA A 617 -33.10 -3.73 19.19
C ALA A 617 -33.99 -4.73 19.96
N LYS A 618 -33.39 -5.75 20.59
CA LYS A 618 -34.12 -6.77 21.35
C LYS A 618 -34.74 -6.24 22.65
N VAL A 619 -34.12 -5.25 23.31
CA VAL A 619 -34.66 -4.62 24.53
C VAL A 619 -35.58 -3.42 24.24
N GLY A 620 -35.82 -3.08 22.97
CA GLY A 620 -36.74 -2.00 22.59
C GLY A 620 -36.13 -0.60 22.66
N GLU A 621 -34.81 -0.47 22.42
CA GLU A 621 -34.06 0.79 22.38
C GLU A 621 -33.67 1.16 20.92
N PRO A 622 -34.63 1.56 20.06
CA PRO A 622 -34.37 1.70 18.61
C PRO A 622 -33.35 2.78 18.26
N GLN A 623 -33.27 3.88 19.01
CA GLN A 623 -32.24 4.91 18.77
C GLN A 623 -30.84 4.41 19.12
N ALA A 624 -30.70 3.62 20.18
CA ALA A 624 -29.41 3.02 20.55
C ALA A 624 -29.00 1.95 19.52
N ALA A 625 -29.96 1.14 19.07
CA ALA A 625 -29.72 0.16 18.01
C ALA A 625 -29.25 0.83 16.70
N LEU A 626 -29.93 1.91 16.30
CA LEU A 626 -29.57 2.69 15.12
C LEU A 626 -28.14 3.24 15.23
N ALA A 627 -27.78 3.86 16.35
CA ALA A 627 -26.44 4.42 16.56
C ALA A 627 -25.35 3.34 16.47
N CYS A 628 -25.57 2.17 17.07
CA CYS A 628 -24.65 1.04 16.97
C CYS A 628 -24.53 0.53 15.53
N TYR A 629 -25.65 0.37 14.82
CA TYR A 629 -25.63 -0.10 13.43
C TYR A 629 -25.02 0.93 12.48
N GLU A 630 -25.22 2.23 12.67
CA GLU A 630 -24.56 3.28 11.88
C GLU A 630 -23.04 3.27 12.09
N ALA A 631 -22.59 3.11 13.34
CA ALA A 631 -21.17 2.94 13.65
C ALA A 631 -20.57 1.70 12.97
N THR A 632 -21.27 0.55 13.04
CA THR A 632 -20.87 -0.68 12.36
C THR A 632 -20.86 -0.52 10.84
N LEU A 633 -21.89 0.08 10.26
CA LEU A 633 -22.02 0.30 8.82
C LEU A 633 -20.88 1.20 8.33
N SER A 634 -20.67 2.32 9.02
CA SER A 634 -19.53 3.20 8.75
C SER A 634 -18.26 2.36 8.78
N CYS A 635 -18.00 1.60 9.85
CA CYS A 635 -16.81 0.76 9.95
C CYS A 635 -16.68 -0.32 8.86
N TYR A 636 -17.76 -0.94 8.36
CA TYR A 636 -17.64 -1.95 7.29
C TYR A 636 -17.53 -1.37 5.89
N GLU A 637 -18.30 -0.30 5.57
CA GLU A 637 -18.04 0.51 4.37
C GLU A 637 -16.57 0.89 4.36
N ARG A 638 -16.11 1.28 5.55
CA ARG A 638 -14.76 1.65 5.86
C ARG A 638 -13.72 0.58 5.89
N LEU A 639 -14.03 -0.67 6.09
CA LEU A 639 -12.99 -1.70 6.01
C LEU A 639 -13.18 -2.49 4.71
N GLY A 640 -13.75 -1.90 3.67
CA GLY A 640 -13.89 -2.62 2.42
C GLY A 640 -15.04 -3.63 2.37
N PHE A 641 -15.60 -4.03 3.50
CA PHE A 641 -16.45 -5.21 3.61
C PHE A 641 -17.88 -4.93 3.14
N ALA A 642 -18.06 -4.74 1.83
CA ALA A 642 -19.32 -4.40 1.18
C ALA A 642 -20.48 -5.34 1.57
N THR A 643 -20.26 -6.66 1.52
CA THR A 643 -21.26 -7.66 1.91
C THR A 643 -21.68 -7.54 3.38
N LEU A 644 -20.75 -7.18 4.28
CA LEU A 644 -21.09 -6.93 5.68
C LEU A 644 -21.82 -5.60 5.85
N ALA A 645 -21.40 -4.55 5.13
CA ALA A 645 -22.07 -3.25 5.13
C ALA A 645 -23.53 -3.36 4.65
N GLU A 646 -23.79 -4.06 3.54
CA GLU A 646 -25.14 -4.32 3.04
C GLU A 646 -26.02 -5.01 4.07
N ARG A 647 -25.47 -6.01 4.78
CA ARG A 647 -26.19 -6.70 5.87
C ARG A 647 -26.61 -5.74 6.98
N ILE A 648 -25.74 -4.80 7.37
CA ILE A 648 -26.06 -3.80 8.40
C ILE A 648 -27.09 -2.78 7.88
N GLY A 649 -26.98 -2.35 6.62
CA GLY A 649 -27.99 -1.50 5.99
C GLY A 649 -29.39 -2.12 5.99
N ALA A 650 -29.49 -3.43 5.81
CA ALA A 650 -30.74 -4.17 5.95
C ALA A 650 -31.27 -4.17 7.39
N LYS A 651 -30.41 -4.30 8.41
CA LYS A 651 -30.80 -4.20 9.83
C LYS A 651 -31.33 -2.80 10.17
N ILE A 652 -30.65 -1.74 9.73
CA ILE A 652 -31.09 -0.34 9.91
C ILE A 652 -32.48 -0.14 9.30
N SER A 653 -32.71 -0.65 8.08
CA SER A 653 -33.98 -0.53 7.37
C SER A 653 -35.13 -1.28 8.07
N ALA A 654 -34.82 -2.29 8.87
CA ALA A 654 -35.79 -3.09 9.61
C ALA A 654 -36.15 -2.53 11.00
N LEU A 655 -35.45 -1.49 11.48
CA LEU A 655 -35.76 -0.87 12.77
C LEU A 655 -37.15 -0.18 12.73
N PRO A 656 -37.92 -0.25 13.83
CA PRO A 656 -39.17 0.49 13.95
C PRO A 656 -38.91 2.01 13.91
N ARG A 657 -39.72 2.72 13.12
CA ARG A 657 -39.66 4.18 12.96
C ARG A 657 -40.16 4.94 14.18
#